data_AF-A0A0D9VQF8-F1
#
_entry.id   AF-A0A0D9VQF8-F1
#
_cell.length_a   1.000
_cell.length_b   1.000
_cell.length_c   1.000
_cell.angle_alpha   90.00
_cell.angle_beta   90.00
_cell.angle_gamma   90.00
#
_symmetry.space_group_name_H-M   'P 1'
#
loop_
_entity.id
_entity.type
_entity.pdbx_description
1 polymer ?
#
loop_
_entity_poly.entity_id
_entity_poly.type
_entity_poly.pdbx_seq_one_letter_code
_entity_poly.pdbx_strand_id
1 'polypeptide(L)'
;MDTKRAYKLQEFVAHASDVNCVKVGKRTSRILITGGEDKKVNVWAIGKPSAVLSLSGLTSPVDSVSFDSSEVMIGAGASSGTIKIWDVEEAKVIRTFTGHRSSCASLDFHPFGEFFASGSSDTNMKIWDMRKKGCIHTYKGHTRRIDVLRFTPDGRWIVSGGSDNSVKIWDLTAGKLLHDFKMHEGPINCLDFHPHEFLLATGSADKTVKFWDLETFELIGSSGPENSREYFEPASVVRSMTFNKDGKSLFCGLHESLKVLSWEPIICHDMVDIGWSTLGDLIVHEGKLVGCSYNQSCVGVWIVDLMKIEPYAVSNAEEYLNGSVKRSIQADNSISSVLGRLSVSSSPDNETSSSTLHKPSKMSASKEVPVPASSAMTQKLPKAPVTSNHQLTRSDSVPVLSPRVRLNPKFFDDQKRQIDYVVPVTAPRAHSKVDPRRSSLPSVAPTNRPRSKTSAFSSEGSSFIPVAATRHSPKRLRSSVAGEQRASAGDEDNIADLMENHQEFIHAVKSRLTKLEVSADIINVLMENTNSITLDICTSVLRLASSVLESSYDSHLKVALEMIIKLVKSFGAIISSTLSFTPVGVDIEAEQRFQRCNLCFQELVKVHSVLFTLTRRQGEVGRSAQELSLFLQDIFQQSSR
;
A
#
# COMPACT_ATOMS: atom_id res chain seq x y z
N MET A 1 1.55 -4.41 -35.49
CA MET A 1 1.59 -3.08 -34.83
C MET A 1 1.70 -3.35 -33.35
N ASP A 2 2.83 -3.08 -32.74
CA ASP A 2 3.10 -3.52 -31.38
C ASP A 2 2.41 -2.57 -30.41
N THR A 3 1.30 -3.03 -29.83
CA THR A 3 0.50 -2.20 -28.93
C THR A 3 1.19 -2.14 -27.57
N LYS A 4 1.64 -0.94 -27.18
CA LYS A 4 2.50 -0.72 -26.00
C LYS A 4 1.99 -1.47 -24.75
N ARG A 5 2.93 -2.04 -24.00
CA ARG A 5 2.68 -2.75 -22.72
C ARG A 5 2.24 -1.77 -21.62
N ALA A 6 2.85 -0.59 -21.61
CA ALA A 6 2.53 0.53 -20.73
C ALA A 6 2.53 1.86 -21.50
N TYR A 7 1.80 2.85 -21.01
CA TYR A 7 1.82 4.22 -21.54
C TYR A 7 1.42 5.24 -20.46
N LYS A 8 1.93 6.47 -20.61
CA LYS A 8 1.45 7.63 -19.86
C LYS A 8 0.07 8.00 -20.40
N LEU A 9 -0.97 7.92 -19.56
CA LEU A 9 -2.33 8.33 -19.90
C LEU A 9 -2.47 9.85 -19.80
N GLN A 10 -1.84 10.45 -18.78
CA GLN A 10 -2.01 11.86 -18.48
C GLN A 10 -0.79 12.41 -17.72
N GLU A 11 -0.51 13.70 -17.90
CA GLU A 11 0.36 14.50 -17.05
C GLU A 11 -0.28 15.86 -16.81
N PHE A 12 -0.14 16.40 -15.60
CA PHE A 12 -0.67 17.71 -15.22
C PHE A 12 0.11 18.31 -14.05
N VAL A 13 0.09 19.64 -13.94
CA VAL A 13 0.59 20.37 -12.77
C VAL A 13 -0.45 20.22 -11.66
N ALA A 14 -0.10 19.53 -10.58
CA ALA A 14 -1.02 19.19 -9.50
C ALA A 14 -1.01 20.21 -8.35
N HIS A 15 0.12 20.87 -8.10
CA HIS A 15 0.28 21.83 -6.99
C HIS A 15 1.06 23.08 -7.45
N ALA A 16 1.00 24.17 -6.68
CA ALA A 16 1.79 25.37 -6.96
C ALA A 16 3.26 25.26 -6.50
N SER A 17 3.61 24.13 -5.89
CA SER A 17 4.90 23.75 -5.32
C SER A 17 4.99 22.22 -5.36
N ASP A 18 6.00 21.60 -4.75
CA ASP A 18 6.27 20.18 -4.95
C ASP A 18 5.20 19.26 -4.34
N VAL A 19 5.00 18.11 -4.98
CA VAL A 19 4.09 17.05 -4.55
C VAL A 19 4.83 16.09 -3.64
N ASN A 20 4.33 15.89 -2.42
CA ASN A 20 4.94 15.00 -1.43
C ASN A 20 4.28 13.62 -1.42
N CYS A 21 2.99 13.55 -1.76
CA CYS A 21 2.23 12.30 -1.73
C CYS A 21 1.08 12.28 -2.77
N VAL A 22 0.75 11.07 -3.24
CA VAL A 22 -0.40 10.78 -4.10
C VAL A 22 -1.02 9.44 -3.71
N LYS A 23 -2.35 9.32 -3.77
CA LYS A 23 -3.10 8.05 -3.63
C LYS A 23 -4.27 7.97 -4.59
N VAL A 24 -4.59 6.77 -5.06
CA VAL A 24 -5.71 6.49 -5.97
C VAL A 24 -6.86 5.84 -5.21
N GLY A 25 -8.10 6.19 -5.56
CA GLY A 25 -9.28 5.54 -5.00
C GLY A 25 -9.32 4.04 -5.37
N LYS A 26 -9.37 3.18 -4.35
CA LYS A 26 -9.37 1.70 -4.53
C LYS A 26 -10.75 1.13 -4.91
N ARG A 27 -11.84 1.83 -4.58
CA ARG A 27 -13.23 1.43 -4.82
C ARG A 27 -13.70 1.83 -6.22
N THR A 28 -13.37 3.04 -6.68
CA THR A 28 -13.77 3.51 -8.01
C THR A 28 -12.68 3.44 -9.06
N SER A 29 -11.40 3.49 -8.66
CA SER A 29 -10.23 3.60 -9.57
C SER A 29 -10.34 4.74 -10.60
N ARG A 30 -11.15 5.76 -10.30
CA ARG A 30 -11.46 6.90 -11.18
C ARG A 30 -11.05 8.24 -10.59
N ILE A 31 -10.75 8.28 -9.29
CA ILE A 31 -10.27 9.47 -8.59
C ILE A 31 -8.89 9.23 -7.99
N LEU A 32 -8.11 10.31 -7.85
CA LEU A 32 -6.87 10.32 -7.08
C LEU A 32 -6.78 11.61 -6.26
N ILE A 33 -5.99 11.56 -5.19
CA ILE A 33 -5.71 12.68 -4.28
C ILE A 33 -4.21 12.94 -4.23
N THR A 34 -3.85 14.22 -4.23
CA THR A 34 -2.45 14.69 -4.17
C THR A 34 -2.27 15.64 -2.99
N GLY A 35 -1.18 15.48 -2.24
CA GLY A 35 -0.77 16.40 -1.19
C GLY A 35 0.59 17.02 -1.51
N GLY A 36 0.74 18.32 -1.28
CA GLY A 36 1.94 19.07 -1.66
C GLY A 36 2.41 20.09 -0.63
N GLU A 37 3.56 20.70 -0.91
CA GLU A 37 4.18 21.73 -0.09
C GLU A 37 3.36 23.04 -0.04
N ASP A 38 2.48 23.25 -1.03
CA ASP A 38 1.50 24.36 -1.05
C ASP A 38 0.36 24.23 -0.03
N LYS A 39 0.42 23.19 0.83
CA LYS A 39 -0.44 22.97 2.02
C LYS A 39 -1.88 22.60 1.68
N LYS A 40 -2.14 22.19 0.44
CA LYS A 40 -3.45 21.76 -0.05
C LYS A 40 -3.49 20.25 -0.25
N VAL A 41 -4.71 19.72 -0.31
CA VAL A 41 -4.99 18.40 -0.88
C VAL A 41 -5.89 18.59 -2.09
N ASN A 42 -5.44 18.20 -3.27
CA ASN A 42 -6.22 18.34 -4.49
C ASN A 42 -6.79 16.98 -4.91
N VAL A 43 -8.08 16.95 -5.27
CA VAL A 43 -8.81 15.76 -5.71
C VAL A 43 -8.99 15.84 -7.22
N TRP A 44 -8.71 14.76 -7.94
CA TRP A 44 -8.68 14.72 -9.39
C TRP A 44 -9.49 13.55 -9.92
N ALA A 45 -10.14 13.72 -11.06
CA ALA A 45 -10.71 12.61 -11.83
C ALA A 45 -9.70 12.19 -12.90
N ILE A 46 -9.39 10.90 -12.96
CA ILE A 46 -8.45 10.33 -13.93
C ILE A 46 -9.00 10.57 -15.35
N GLY A 47 -8.15 11.11 -16.23
CA GLY A 47 -8.52 11.54 -17.58
C GLY A 47 -9.00 13.00 -17.66
N LYS A 48 -9.02 13.77 -16.56
CA LYS A 48 -9.33 15.21 -16.57
C LYS A 48 -8.13 16.04 -16.08
N PRO A 49 -7.70 17.10 -16.80
CA PRO A 49 -6.55 17.93 -16.40
C PRO A 49 -6.86 18.96 -15.30
N SER A 50 -8.13 19.10 -14.91
CA SER A 50 -8.60 19.99 -13.84
C SER A 50 -8.82 19.24 -12.54
N ALA A 51 -8.38 19.79 -11.42
CA ALA A 51 -8.81 19.33 -10.10
C ALA A 51 -10.34 19.43 -10.00
N VAL A 52 -10.95 18.40 -9.43
CA VAL A 52 -12.38 18.36 -9.10
C VAL A 52 -12.64 19.18 -7.83
N LEU A 53 -11.71 19.12 -6.87
CA LEU A 53 -11.81 19.81 -5.59
C LEU A 53 -10.41 20.18 -5.08
N SER A 54 -10.29 21.31 -4.38
CA SER A 54 -9.05 21.75 -3.72
C SER A 54 -9.33 22.01 -2.24
N LEU A 55 -8.92 21.06 -1.40
CA LEU A 55 -9.10 21.08 0.04
C LEU A 55 -7.97 21.89 0.68
N SER A 56 -8.32 22.78 1.61
CA SER A 56 -7.38 23.70 2.25
C SER A 56 -7.60 23.78 3.76
N GLY A 57 -6.74 24.56 4.44
CA GLY A 57 -6.80 24.80 5.88
C GLY A 57 -5.71 24.09 6.70
N LEU A 58 -4.84 23.28 6.09
CA LEU A 58 -3.57 22.89 6.73
C LEU A 58 -2.58 24.06 6.69
N THR A 59 -1.74 24.16 7.73
CA THR A 59 -0.80 25.27 7.94
C THR A 59 0.63 24.97 7.49
N SER A 60 0.90 23.73 7.09
CA SER A 60 2.21 23.17 6.73
C SER A 60 2.07 22.16 5.58
N PRO A 61 3.15 21.84 4.83
CA PRO A 61 3.17 20.81 3.78
C PRO A 61 2.45 19.50 4.15
N VAL A 62 1.81 18.88 3.15
CA VAL A 62 1.05 17.64 3.31
C VAL A 62 1.91 16.44 2.94
N ASP A 63 2.27 15.61 3.93
CA ASP A 63 3.24 14.53 3.75
C ASP A 63 2.57 13.15 3.57
N SER A 64 1.28 13.04 3.93
CA SER A 64 0.47 11.84 3.71
C SER A 64 -0.97 12.18 3.34
N VAL A 65 -1.56 11.38 2.46
CA VAL A 65 -2.98 11.40 2.08
C VAL A 65 -3.51 9.97 2.01
N SER A 66 -4.78 9.76 2.36
CA SER A 66 -5.48 8.48 2.17
C SER A 66 -6.99 8.68 2.04
N PHE A 67 -7.66 7.72 1.41
CA PHE A 67 -9.12 7.60 1.34
C PHE A 67 -9.62 6.64 2.43
N ASP A 68 -10.86 6.84 2.89
CA ASP A 68 -11.58 5.77 3.60
C ASP A 68 -12.05 4.66 2.63
N SER A 69 -12.57 3.55 3.16
CA SER A 69 -13.05 2.41 2.35
C SER A 69 -14.23 2.75 1.43
N SER A 70 -15.00 3.81 1.72
CA SER A 70 -16.09 4.31 0.88
C SER A 70 -15.69 5.43 -0.09
N GLU A 71 -14.46 5.98 -0.04
CA GLU A 71 -14.02 7.18 -0.78
C GLU A 71 -14.90 8.44 -0.55
N VAL A 72 -15.69 8.49 0.52
CA VAL A 72 -16.50 9.66 0.92
C VAL A 72 -15.69 10.59 1.82
N MET A 73 -14.65 10.08 2.48
CA MET A 73 -13.73 10.84 3.32
C MET A 73 -12.29 10.79 2.80
N ILE A 74 -11.62 11.93 2.88
CA ILE A 74 -10.17 12.05 2.66
C ILE A 74 -9.50 12.41 3.98
N GLY A 75 -8.50 11.64 4.38
CA GLY A 75 -7.59 11.99 5.47
C GLY A 75 -6.25 12.49 4.93
N ALA A 76 -5.69 13.53 5.54
CA ALA A 76 -4.33 13.96 5.23
C ALA A 76 -3.54 14.41 6.46
N GLY A 77 -2.28 13.98 6.51
CA GLY A 77 -1.32 14.31 7.55
C GLY A 77 -0.30 15.34 7.08
N ALA A 78 -0.11 16.38 7.89
CA ALA A 78 0.87 17.44 7.62
C ALA A 78 2.22 17.18 8.29
N SER A 79 3.25 17.83 7.75
CA SER A 79 4.60 17.99 8.31
C SER A 79 4.64 18.54 9.75
N SER A 80 3.57 19.21 10.21
CA SER A 80 3.41 19.68 11.60
C SER A 80 2.84 18.63 12.56
N GLY A 81 2.53 17.41 12.10
CA GLY A 81 1.81 16.40 12.88
C GLY A 81 0.32 16.70 13.08
N THR A 82 -0.20 17.76 12.43
CA THR A 82 -1.64 18.01 12.34
C THR A 82 -2.25 17.11 11.26
N ILE A 83 -3.36 16.46 11.59
CA ILE A 83 -4.13 15.65 10.64
C ILE A 83 -5.50 16.29 10.45
N LYS A 84 -5.99 16.32 9.21
CA LYS A 84 -7.36 16.74 8.89
C LYS A 84 -8.08 15.66 8.12
N ILE A 85 -9.38 15.57 8.36
CA ILE A 85 -10.28 14.70 7.60
C ILE A 85 -11.37 15.58 7.01
N TRP A 86 -11.60 15.44 5.71
CA TRP A 86 -12.64 16.16 4.96
C TRP A 86 -13.68 15.20 4.43
N ASP A 87 -14.89 15.71 4.30
CA ASP A 87 -15.97 15.12 3.51
C ASP A 87 -15.79 15.53 2.04
N VAL A 88 -15.88 14.56 1.13
CA VAL A 88 -15.69 14.77 -0.32
C VAL A 88 -16.94 15.36 -0.98
N GLU A 89 -18.14 15.04 -0.48
CA GLU A 89 -19.41 15.50 -1.05
C GLU A 89 -19.75 16.90 -0.54
N GLU A 90 -19.56 17.17 0.76
CA GLU A 90 -19.76 18.49 1.36
C GLU A 90 -18.58 19.46 1.15
N ALA A 91 -17.40 18.96 0.75
CA ALA A 91 -16.13 19.70 0.67
C ALA A 91 -15.68 20.38 1.99
N LYS A 92 -16.14 19.88 3.14
CA LYS A 92 -15.91 20.48 4.48
C LYS A 92 -14.93 19.67 5.33
N VAL A 93 -14.22 20.36 6.24
CA VAL A 93 -13.42 19.72 7.30
C VAL A 93 -14.35 19.12 8.34
N ILE A 94 -14.41 17.78 8.45
CA ILE A 94 -15.20 17.07 9.48
C ILE A 94 -14.50 17.17 10.84
N ARG A 95 -13.17 16.96 10.83
CA ARG A 95 -12.32 16.91 12.03
C ARG A 95 -10.91 17.43 11.76
N THR A 96 -10.27 17.88 12.83
CA THR A 96 -8.84 18.20 12.88
C THR A 96 -8.27 17.54 14.13
N PHE A 97 -7.22 16.76 13.97
CA PHE A 97 -6.55 16.02 15.02
C PHE A 97 -5.14 16.58 15.21
N THR A 98 -4.73 16.71 16.47
CA THR A 98 -3.42 17.21 16.89
C THR A 98 -2.91 16.34 18.03
N GLY A 99 -1.59 16.14 18.10
CA GLY A 99 -0.98 15.31 19.14
C GLY A 99 0.23 14.49 18.70
N HIS A 100 0.49 14.37 17.39
CA HIS A 100 1.85 14.09 16.91
C HIS A 100 2.75 15.31 17.12
N ARG A 101 4.04 15.07 17.29
CA ARG A 101 5.09 16.08 17.56
C ARG A 101 5.93 16.42 16.32
N SER A 102 5.72 15.71 15.21
CA SER A 102 6.45 15.86 13.95
C SER A 102 5.60 15.32 12.80
N SER A 103 6.11 15.44 11.57
CA SER A 103 5.47 15.03 10.31
C SER A 103 4.66 13.74 10.42
N CYS A 104 3.39 13.79 10.03
CA CYS A 104 2.55 12.62 9.80
C CYS A 104 2.88 12.03 8.42
N ALA A 105 3.66 10.95 8.42
CA ALA A 105 4.26 10.38 7.23
C ALA A 105 3.41 9.28 6.59
N SER A 106 2.51 8.66 7.37
CA SER A 106 1.60 7.61 6.91
C SER A 106 0.24 7.70 7.62
N LEU A 107 -0.83 7.36 6.89
CA LEU A 107 -2.21 7.39 7.38
C LEU A 107 -3.03 6.32 6.65
N ASP A 108 -3.80 5.52 7.38
CA ASP A 108 -4.73 4.52 6.82
C ASP A 108 -6.02 4.48 7.65
N PHE A 109 -7.14 4.14 7.03
CA PHE A 109 -8.45 4.03 7.70
C PHE A 109 -8.78 2.57 8.04
N HIS A 110 -9.43 2.33 9.17
CA HIS A 110 -9.82 0.97 9.53
C HIS A 110 -10.99 0.49 8.64
N PRO A 111 -10.93 -0.71 8.03
CA PRO A 111 -11.87 -1.13 6.98
C PRO A 111 -13.35 -1.03 7.38
N PHE A 112 -13.67 -1.43 8.63
CA PHE A 112 -15.03 -1.44 9.19
C PHE A 112 -15.31 -0.29 10.19
N GLY A 113 -14.37 0.66 10.36
CA GLY A 113 -14.26 1.47 11.57
C GLY A 113 -14.26 2.97 11.32
N GLU A 114 -14.99 3.72 12.14
CA GLU A 114 -14.88 5.19 12.20
C GLU A 114 -13.67 5.60 13.07
N PHE A 115 -12.52 5.01 12.78
CA PHE A 115 -11.23 5.34 13.36
C PHE A 115 -10.12 5.06 12.34
N PHE A 116 -9.00 5.75 12.50
CA PHE A 116 -7.87 5.65 11.59
C PHE A 116 -6.56 5.62 12.37
N ALA A 117 -5.51 5.16 11.70
CA ALA A 117 -4.15 5.10 12.24
C ALA A 117 -3.25 6.09 11.52
N SER A 118 -2.30 6.68 12.25
CA SER A 118 -1.25 7.52 11.67
C SER A 118 0.13 7.19 12.22
N GLY A 119 1.13 7.20 11.34
CA GLY A 119 2.54 7.00 11.65
C GLY A 119 3.31 8.30 11.43
N SER A 120 4.25 8.59 12.34
CA SER A 120 4.93 9.89 12.36
C SER A 120 6.45 9.77 12.39
N SER A 121 7.09 10.86 11.97
CA SER A 121 8.48 11.18 12.24
C SER A 121 8.79 11.38 13.74
N ASP A 122 7.78 11.43 14.62
CA ASP A 122 7.95 11.40 16.08
C ASP A 122 8.16 9.99 16.67
N THR A 123 8.29 8.97 15.81
CA THR A 123 8.50 7.53 16.09
C THR A 123 7.35 6.80 16.77
N ASN A 124 6.18 7.44 16.95
CA ASN A 124 4.97 6.80 17.47
C ASN A 124 3.97 6.53 16.34
N MET A 125 3.16 5.49 16.53
CA MET A 125 1.91 5.29 15.80
C MET A 125 0.73 5.67 16.71
N LYS A 126 -0.28 6.35 16.17
CA LYS A 126 -1.45 6.83 16.92
C LYS A 126 -2.75 6.36 16.28
N ILE A 127 -3.72 6.02 17.12
CA ILE A 127 -5.11 5.74 16.71
C ILE A 127 -6.00 6.90 17.11
N TRP A 128 -6.97 7.23 16.27
CA TRP A 128 -7.87 8.36 16.42
C TRP A 128 -9.31 7.94 16.14
N ASP A 129 -10.23 8.28 17.03
CA ASP A 129 -11.68 8.08 16.85
C ASP A 129 -12.22 9.28 16.05
N MET A 130 -12.92 9.03 14.95
CA MET A 130 -13.52 10.08 14.11
C MET A 130 -14.61 10.87 14.84
N ARG A 131 -15.30 10.22 15.77
CA ARG A 131 -16.45 10.77 16.51
C ARG A 131 -15.98 11.62 17.68
N LYS A 132 -15.04 11.11 18.47
CA LYS A 132 -14.49 11.78 19.66
C LYS A 132 -13.47 12.87 19.30
N LYS A 133 -12.81 13.44 20.31
CA LYS A 133 -11.67 14.36 20.19
C LYS A 133 -10.47 13.75 20.87
N GLY A 134 -9.30 13.82 20.22
CA GLY A 134 -8.04 13.33 20.78
C GLY A 134 -7.59 11.97 20.22
N CYS A 135 -6.44 11.51 20.73
CA CYS A 135 -5.84 10.24 20.37
C CYS A 135 -6.29 9.16 21.34
N ILE A 136 -6.77 8.02 20.82
CA ILE A 136 -7.22 6.88 21.63
C ILE A 136 -6.04 6.19 22.31
N HIS A 137 -4.99 5.90 21.53
CA HIS A 137 -3.87 5.09 21.96
C HIS A 137 -2.61 5.47 21.16
N THR A 138 -1.45 5.45 21.83
CA THR A 138 -0.15 5.78 21.23
C THR A 138 0.79 4.60 21.36
N TYR A 139 0.97 3.85 20.27
CA TYR A 139 1.90 2.74 20.18
C TYR A 139 3.33 3.25 20.08
N LYS A 140 4.20 2.72 20.94
CA LYS A 140 5.62 3.07 21.05
C LYS A 140 6.46 1.82 20.79
N GLY A 141 7.48 1.94 19.94
CA GLY A 141 8.40 0.82 19.68
C GLY A 141 9.22 0.94 18.40
N HIS A 142 8.80 1.75 17.42
CA HIS A 142 9.72 2.22 16.38
C HIS A 142 10.73 3.21 16.98
N THR A 143 11.94 3.18 16.43
CA THR A 143 13.10 4.00 16.84
C THR A 143 13.37 5.16 15.88
N ARG A 144 12.66 5.19 14.74
CA ARG A 144 12.73 6.23 13.69
C ARG A 144 11.32 6.50 13.13
N ARG A 145 11.24 7.33 12.08
CA ARG A 145 10.02 7.64 11.32
C ARG A 145 9.28 6.38 10.87
N ILE A 146 7.95 6.41 10.96
CA ILE A 146 7.03 5.38 10.46
C ILE A 146 6.54 5.80 9.08
N ASP A 147 7.14 5.23 8.04
CA ASP A 147 6.97 5.64 6.64
C ASP A 147 5.73 5.03 5.98
N VAL A 148 5.29 3.87 6.46
CA VAL A 148 4.09 3.19 5.96
C VAL A 148 3.36 2.48 7.09
N LEU A 149 2.04 2.44 7.03
CA LEU A 149 1.23 1.55 7.83
C LEU A 149 0.00 1.09 7.05
N ARG A 150 -0.56 -0.06 7.43
CA ARG A 150 -1.81 -0.62 6.90
C ARG A 150 -2.57 -1.35 7.99
N PHE A 151 -3.90 -1.21 8.04
CA PHE A 151 -4.75 -2.17 8.77
C PHE A 151 -4.78 -3.51 8.04
N THR A 152 -4.81 -4.62 8.79
CA THR A 152 -5.12 -5.93 8.21
C THR A 152 -6.54 -5.95 7.61
N PRO A 153 -6.82 -6.80 6.60
CA PRO A 153 -8.15 -6.86 5.98
C PRO A 153 -9.29 -7.21 6.96
N ASP A 154 -8.99 -8.00 8.00
CA ASP A 154 -9.92 -8.34 9.09
C ASP A 154 -10.10 -7.22 10.13
N GLY A 155 -9.35 -6.12 10.01
CA GLY A 155 -9.35 -4.99 10.95
C GLY A 155 -8.77 -5.31 12.34
N ARG A 156 -8.20 -6.50 12.57
CA ARG A 156 -7.75 -6.91 13.90
C ARG A 156 -6.43 -6.25 14.31
N TRP A 157 -5.52 -6.07 13.36
CA TRP A 157 -4.15 -5.60 13.58
C TRP A 157 -3.81 -4.38 12.71
N ILE A 158 -2.73 -3.70 13.08
CA ILE A 158 -2.03 -2.78 12.18
C ILE A 158 -0.62 -3.31 11.97
N VAL A 159 -0.16 -3.25 10.72
CA VAL A 159 1.24 -3.45 10.36
C VAL A 159 1.86 -2.09 10.04
N SER A 160 2.99 -1.75 10.66
CA SER A 160 3.73 -0.51 10.43
C SER A 160 5.17 -0.80 10.01
N GLY A 161 5.64 -0.13 8.97
CA GLY A 161 7.01 -0.16 8.47
C GLY A 161 7.70 1.19 8.65
N GLY A 162 8.99 1.19 9.00
CA GLY A 162 9.71 2.42 9.30
C GLY A 162 11.13 2.52 8.74
N SER A 163 11.67 3.73 8.85
CA SER A 163 13.07 4.10 8.59
C SER A 163 14.09 3.43 9.53
N ASP A 164 13.63 2.60 10.48
CA ASP A 164 14.44 1.71 11.33
C ASP A 164 14.52 0.27 10.80
N ASN A 165 14.16 0.08 9.52
CA ASN A 165 14.22 -1.19 8.78
C ASN A 165 13.37 -2.31 9.39
N SER A 166 12.45 -1.98 10.30
CA SER A 166 11.59 -2.95 10.97
C SER A 166 10.14 -2.87 10.49
N VAL A 167 9.47 -4.02 10.48
CA VAL A 167 8.03 -4.13 10.26
C VAL A 167 7.40 -4.69 11.53
N LYS A 168 6.48 -3.94 12.13
CA LYS A 168 5.87 -4.26 13.42
C LYS A 168 4.39 -4.51 13.29
N ILE A 169 3.91 -5.56 13.95
CA ILE A 169 2.49 -5.91 14.00
C ILE A 169 1.95 -5.53 15.38
N TRP A 170 0.82 -4.82 15.43
CA TRP A 170 0.19 -4.32 16.64
C TRP A 170 -1.22 -4.88 16.77
N ASP A 171 -1.55 -5.52 17.90
CA ASP A 171 -2.91 -6.00 18.16
C ASP A 171 -3.75 -4.89 18.80
N LEU A 172 -4.82 -4.49 18.09
CA LEU A 172 -5.71 -3.39 18.50
C LEU A 172 -6.54 -3.72 19.74
N THR A 173 -6.83 -5.01 19.96
CA THR A 173 -7.66 -5.48 21.08
C THR A 173 -6.84 -5.68 22.35
N ALA A 174 -5.53 -5.93 22.22
CA ALA A 174 -4.59 -6.07 23.32
C ALA A 174 -3.79 -4.78 23.63
N GLY A 175 -3.81 -3.78 22.74
CA GLY A 175 -3.10 -2.50 22.89
C GLY A 175 -1.58 -2.64 22.90
N LYS A 176 -1.03 -3.66 22.20
CA LYS A 176 0.37 -4.07 22.33
C LYS A 176 1.02 -4.47 21.01
N LEU A 177 2.35 -4.42 20.99
CA LEU A 177 3.18 -5.05 19.97
C LEU A 177 2.98 -6.57 20.01
N LEU A 178 2.62 -7.16 18.87
CA LEU A 178 2.42 -8.59 18.69
C LEU A 178 3.68 -9.24 18.09
N HIS A 179 4.29 -8.62 17.08
CA HIS A 179 5.52 -9.13 16.45
C HIS A 179 6.39 -7.98 15.88
N ASP A 180 7.70 -8.23 15.72
CA ASP A 180 8.70 -7.24 15.28
C ASP A 180 9.73 -7.84 14.32
N PHE A 181 9.42 -7.81 13.02
CA PHE A 181 10.25 -8.32 11.94
C PHE A 181 11.46 -7.41 11.69
N LYS A 182 12.68 -7.94 11.85
CA LYS A 182 13.96 -7.22 11.65
C LYS A 182 14.87 -7.90 10.61
N MET A 183 14.31 -8.26 9.45
CA MET A 183 15.03 -8.95 8.36
C MET A 183 15.31 -8.06 7.14
N HIS A 184 14.96 -6.78 7.19
CA HIS A 184 15.26 -5.79 6.15
C HIS A 184 16.50 -4.96 6.51
N GLU A 185 17.24 -4.53 5.50
CA GLU A 185 18.47 -3.74 5.64
C GLU A 185 18.29 -2.26 5.29
N GLY A 186 17.09 -1.88 4.83
CA GLY A 186 16.72 -0.49 4.51
C GLY A 186 15.31 -0.12 4.99
N PRO A 187 14.96 1.19 4.91
CA PRO A 187 13.62 1.68 5.19
C PRO A 187 12.52 0.95 4.44
N ILE A 188 11.41 0.67 5.14
CA ILE A 188 10.22 0.03 4.57
C ILE A 188 9.38 1.11 3.89
N ASN A 189 9.22 1.01 2.57
CA ASN A 189 8.50 2.01 1.77
C ASN A 189 7.03 1.63 1.55
N CYS A 190 6.73 0.33 1.46
CA CYS A 190 5.40 -0.15 1.11
C CYS A 190 5.05 -1.51 1.77
N LEU A 191 3.75 -1.70 1.99
CA LEU A 191 3.13 -2.90 2.56
C LEU A 191 1.88 -3.21 1.76
N ASP A 192 1.61 -4.48 1.46
CA ASP A 192 0.29 -4.93 1.01
C ASP A 192 -0.04 -6.35 1.50
N PHE A 193 -1.33 -6.63 1.62
CA PHE A 193 -1.84 -7.94 2.06
C PHE A 193 -2.37 -8.75 0.89
N HIS A 194 -2.17 -10.06 0.93
CA HIS A 194 -2.77 -10.98 -0.03
C HIS A 194 -4.30 -10.97 0.09
N PRO A 195 -5.07 -10.96 -1.02
CA PRO A 195 -6.52 -10.80 -0.97
C PRO A 195 -7.29 -12.02 -0.44
N HIS A 196 -6.62 -13.17 -0.25
CA HIS A 196 -7.28 -14.45 -0.01
C HIS A 196 -6.67 -15.30 1.12
N GLU A 197 -5.47 -14.93 1.62
CA GLU A 197 -4.68 -15.78 2.53
C GLU A 197 -3.96 -14.89 3.55
N PHE A 198 -3.52 -15.45 4.68
CA PHE A 198 -2.94 -14.71 5.80
C PHE A 198 -1.47 -14.33 5.53
N LEU A 199 -1.25 -13.58 4.45
CA LEU A 199 0.05 -13.28 3.86
C LEU A 199 0.28 -11.77 3.72
N LEU A 200 1.44 -11.31 4.18
CA LEU A 200 1.92 -9.93 4.05
C LEU A 200 3.12 -9.87 3.09
N ALA A 201 3.11 -8.90 2.17
CA ALA A 201 4.29 -8.49 1.40
C ALA A 201 4.86 -7.17 1.94
N THR A 202 6.19 -7.09 2.07
CA THR A 202 6.91 -5.91 2.57
C THR A 202 7.98 -5.48 1.57
N GLY A 203 7.93 -4.21 1.13
CA GLY A 203 8.86 -3.65 0.15
C GLY A 203 9.77 -2.58 0.74
N SER A 204 11.06 -2.67 0.44
CA SER A 204 12.11 -1.89 1.12
C SER A 204 13.06 -1.16 0.16
N ALA A 205 13.72 -0.13 0.69
CA ALA A 205 14.85 0.55 0.07
C ALA A 205 16.12 -0.33 -0.05
N ASP A 206 16.18 -1.47 0.65
CA ASP A 206 17.21 -2.51 0.40
C ASP A 206 17.02 -3.28 -0.92
N LYS A 207 16.00 -2.93 -1.71
CA LYS A 207 15.67 -3.52 -3.03
C LYS A 207 15.09 -4.92 -2.94
N THR A 208 14.74 -5.40 -1.75
CA THR A 208 14.06 -6.68 -1.55
C THR A 208 12.55 -6.51 -1.33
N VAL A 209 11.82 -7.57 -1.67
CA VAL A 209 10.44 -7.82 -1.27
C VAL A 209 10.42 -9.08 -0.43
N LYS A 210 9.88 -9.03 0.79
CA LYS A 210 9.79 -10.20 1.67
C LYS A 210 8.33 -10.58 1.91
N PHE A 211 8.10 -11.89 1.99
CA PHE A 211 6.79 -12.51 2.15
C PHE A 211 6.70 -13.18 3.52
N TRP A 212 5.63 -12.87 4.26
CA TRP A 212 5.48 -13.26 5.67
C TRP A 212 4.15 -13.94 5.89
N ASP A 213 4.18 -15.11 6.51
CA ASP A 213 2.98 -15.74 7.05
C ASP A 213 2.54 -14.99 8.32
N LEU A 214 1.27 -14.64 8.40
CA LEU A 214 0.65 -13.94 9.53
C LEU A 214 0.00 -14.89 10.53
N GLU A 215 -0.09 -16.20 10.23
CA GLU A 215 -0.50 -17.23 11.18
C GLU A 215 0.67 -17.68 12.07
N THR A 216 1.84 -18.00 11.46
CA THR A 216 3.06 -18.38 12.21
C THR A 216 3.97 -17.20 12.58
N PHE A 217 3.87 -16.06 11.88
CA PHE A 217 4.85 -14.96 11.92
C PHE A 217 6.25 -15.34 11.41
N GLU A 218 6.35 -16.28 10.46
CA GLU A 218 7.61 -16.67 9.83
C GLU A 218 7.83 -16.04 8.43
N LEU A 219 9.10 -15.95 8.03
CA LEU A 219 9.53 -15.46 6.72
C LEU A 219 9.44 -16.60 5.70
N ILE A 220 8.44 -16.54 4.81
CA ILE A 220 8.27 -17.50 3.70
C ILE A 220 9.42 -17.34 2.69
N GLY A 221 9.86 -16.11 2.42
CA GLY A 221 11.06 -15.86 1.61
C GLY A 221 11.27 -14.43 1.13
N SER A 222 12.29 -14.25 0.28
CA SER A 222 12.83 -12.96 -0.18
C SER A 222 12.98 -12.93 -1.70
N SER A 223 12.29 -12.03 -2.40
CA SER A 223 12.68 -11.58 -3.74
C SER A 223 13.70 -10.46 -3.58
N GLY A 224 14.98 -10.79 -3.61
CA GLY A 224 16.10 -9.84 -3.59
C GLY A 224 17.08 -10.04 -4.75
N PRO A 225 18.08 -9.14 -4.89
CA PRO A 225 19.14 -9.27 -5.90
C PRO A 225 19.91 -10.60 -5.80
N GLU A 226 20.02 -11.10 -4.56
CA GLU A 226 20.54 -12.40 -4.14
C GLU A 226 19.87 -13.62 -4.81
N ASN A 227 18.58 -13.51 -5.15
CA ASN A 227 17.75 -14.62 -5.66
C ASN A 227 17.33 -14.44 -7.13
N SER A 228 17.46 -13.25 -7.70
CA SER A 228 17.32 -13.03 -9.15
C SER A 228 18.51 -13.60 -9.91
N ARG A 229 18.27 -14.52 -10.84
CA ARG A 229 19.30 -15.06 -11.77
C ARG A 229 19.76 -14.05 -12.84
N GLU A 230 19.24 -12.84 -12.81
CA GLU A 230 19.42 -11.80 -13.82
C GLU A 230 20.69 -11.00 -13.53
N TYR A 231 21.80 -11.45 -14.12
CA TYR A 231 23.16 -10.94 -13.90
C TYR A 231 23.42 -9.54 -14.52
N PHE A 232 22.37 -8.78 -14.90
CA PHE A 232 22.49 -7.68 -15.88
C PHE A 232 21.74 -6.37 -15.56
N GLU A 233 20.70 -6.36 -14.72
CA GLU A 233 19.94 -5.13 -14.42
C GLU A 233 20.16 -4.64 -12.97
N PRO A 234 20.36 -3.32 -12.74
CA PRO A 234 20.65 -2.80 -11.42
C PRO A 234 19.38 -2.74 -10.56
N ALA A 235 19.21 -3.75 -9.71
CA ALA A 235 18.11 -3.83 -8.75
C ALA A 235 17.89 -2.48 -8.03
N SER A 236 16.64 -2.03 -8.03
CA SER A 236 16.24 -0.68 -7.61
C SER A 236 15.28 -0.70 -6.42
N VAL A 237 15.15 0.44 -5.74
CA VAL A 237 14.32 0.55 -4.52
C VAL A 237 12.85 0.24 -4.82
N VAL A 238 12.21 -0.55 -3.97
CA VAL A 238 10.76 -0.83 -4.10
C VAL A 238 10.02 0.38 -3.54
N ARG A 239 9.21 1.06 -4.37
CA ARG A 239 8.52 2.33 -3.99
C ARG A 239 7.07 2.11 -3.61
N SER A 240 6.35 1.30 -4.39
CA SER A 240 4.96 0.93 -4.14
C SER A 240 4.75 -0.52 -4.57
N MET A 241 3.77 -1.19 -3.97
CA MET A 241 3.36 -2.53 -4.39
C MET A 241 1.86 -2.71 -4.24
N THR A 242 1.29 -3.60 -5.05
CA THR A 242 -0.08 -4.08 -4.88
C THR A 242 -0.21 -5.53 -5.34
N PHE A 243 -0.92 -6.36 -4.58
CA PHE A 243 -1.31 -7.68 -5.06
C PHE A 243 -2.36 -7.56 -6.17
N ASN A 244 -2.32 -8.47 -7.14
CA ASN A 244 -3.43 -8.68 -8.06
C ASN A 244 -4.64 -9.24 -7.29
N LYS A 245 -5.85 -9.00 -7.81
CA LYS A 245 -7.10 -9.46 -7.18
C LYS A 245 -7.27 -10.99 -7.16
N ASP A 246 -6.43 -11.74 -7.87
CA ASP A 246 -6.37 -13.21 -7.83
C ASP A 246 -5.31 -13.76 -6.86
N GLY A 247 -4.54 -12.89 -6.21
CA GLY A 247 -3.47 -13.23 -5.27
C GLY A 247 -2.16 -13.74 -5.89
N LYS A 248 -2.19 -14.27 -7.11
CA LYS A 248 -1.04 -14.98 -7.72
C LYS A 248 0.17 -14.10 -7.97
N SER A 249 -0.06 -12.82 -8.30
CA SER A 249 0.99 -11.88 -8.64
C SER A 249 1.00 -10.65 -7.74
N LEU A 250 2.20 -10.22 -7.38
CA LEU A 250 2.49 -8.96 -6.71
C LEU A 250 3.18 -8.01 -7.69
N PHE A 251 2.53 -6.89 -7.98
CA PHE A 251 3.06 -5.83 -8.83
C PHE A 251 3.94 -4.90 -7.99
N CYS A 252 5.25 -4.88 -8.27
CA CYS A 252 6.25 -4.13 -7.51
C CYS A 252 6.80 -2.96 -8.34
N GLY A 253 6.38 -1.75 -8.01
CA GLY A 253 6.84 -0.55 -8.68
C GLY A 253 8.20 -0.09 -8.16
N LEU A 254 9.19 -0.08 -9.04
CA LEU A 254 10.56 0.35 -8.80
C LEU A 254 10.76 1.80 -9.33
N HIS A 255 12.01 2.24 -9.44
CA HIS A 255 12.35 3.43 -10.22
C HIS A 255 12.24 3.11 -11.72
N GLU A 256 11.47 3.91 -12.47
CA GLU A 256 11.19 3.83 -13.92
C GLU A 256 10.54 2.53 -14.44
N SER A 257 10.64 1.44 -13.69
CA SER A 257 10.22 0.10 -14.06
C SER A 257 9.21 -0.53 -13.07
N LEU A 258 8.51 -1.55 -13.57
CA LEU A 258 7.63 -2.44 -12.83
C LEU A 258 8.21 -3.86 -12.85
N LYS A 259 8.34 -4.50 -11.69
CA LYS A 259 8.66 -5.92 -11.55
C LYS A 259 7.41 -6.71 -11.19
N VAL A 260 7.20 -7.88 -11.80
CA VAL A 260 6.07 -8.77 -11.49
C VAL A 260 6.58 -10.03 -10.82
N LEU A 261 6.10 -10.29 -9.61
CA LEU A 261 6.50 -11.42 -8.79
C LEU A 261 5.32 -12.38 -8.57
N SER A 262 5.55 -13.69 -8.64
CA SER A 262 4.74 -14.65 -7.86
C SER A 262 5.31 -14.80 -6.45
N TRP A 263 4.52 -15.38 -5.54
CA TRP A 263 4.97 -15.68 -4.18
C TRP A 263 4.99 -17.20 -3.88
N GLU A 264 4.09 -17.99 -4.47
CA GLU A 264 4.13 -19.46 -4.43
C GLU A 264 4.35 -20.04 -5.85
N PRO A 265 5.57 -20.50 -6.20
CA PRO A 265 6.85 -20.16 -5.58
C PRO A 265 7.26 -18.71 -5.86
N ILE A 266 8.24 -18.18 -5.13
CA ILE A 266 8.77 -16.83 -5.36
C ILE A 266 9.58 -16.80 -6.66
N ILE A 267 9.00 -16.25 -7.73
CA ILE A 267 9.62 -16.12 -9.06
C ILE A 267 9.36 -14.71 -9.60
N CYS A 268 10.32 -14.15 -10.35
CA CYS A 268 10.09 -12.98 -11.19
C CYS A 268 9.56 -13.44 -12.55
N HIS A 269 8.37 -12.99 -12.92
CA HIS A 269 7.76 -13.31 -14.22
C HIS A 269 8.15 -12.29 -15.29
N ASP A 270 8.18 -11.00 -14.94
CA ASP A 270 8.30 -9.92 -15.92
C ASP A 270 8.97 -8.69 -15.31
N MET A 271 9.65 -7.93 -16.15
CA MET A 271 10.16 -6.61 -15.82
C MET A 271 9.87 -5.66 -16.98
N VAL A 272 9.03 -4.65 -16.70
CA VAL A 272 8.50 -3.72 -17.70
C VAL A 272 9.07 -2.35 -17.44
N ASP A 273 9.82 -1.80 -18.39
CA ASP A 273 10.14 -0.37 -18.39
C ASP A 273 8.89 0.45 -18.74
N ILE A 274 8.66 1.51 -17.97
CA ILE A 274 7.50 2.39 -18.05
C ILE A 274 7.93 3.87 -18.17
N GLY A 275 9.14 4.22 -17.71
CA GLY A 275 9.62 5.60 -17.66
C GLY A 275 8.94 6.47 -16.60
N TRP A 276 8.40 5.88 -15.52
CA TRP A 276 7.78 6.65 -14.42
C TRP A 276 8.80 7.23 -13.43
N SER A 277 8.47 8.39 -12.86
CA SER A 277 9.32 9.14 -11.93
C SER A 277 9.28 8.54 -10.51
N THR A 278 9.06 9.36 -9.48
CA THR A 278 8.75 8.86 -8.14
C THR A 278 7.34 8.30 -8.12
N LEU A 279 7.20 6.97 -8.23
CA LEU A 279 5.91 6.29 -8.04
C LEU A 279 5.46 6.44 -6.57
N GLY A 280 4.24 6.94 -6.35
CA GLY A 280 3.64 7.12 -5.03
C GLY A 280 2.47 6.19 -4.72
N ASP A 281 1.79 5.68 -5.75
CA ASP A 281 0.73 4.69 -5.58
C ASP A 281 0.55 3.81 -6.81
N LEU A 282 -0.02 2.61 -6.59
CA LEU A 282 -0.18 1.57 -7.60
C LEU A 282 -1.42 0.74 -7.28
N ILE A 283 -2.36 0.61 -8.21
CA ILE A 283 -3.62 -0.15 -8.02
C ILE A 283 -4.02 -0.99 -9.24
N VAL A 284 -4.75 -2.08 -9.03
CA VAL A 284 -5.30 -2.94 -10.11
C VAL A 284 -6.81 -2.78 -10.27
N HIS A 285 -7.27 -2.51 -11.49
CA HIS A 285 -8.69 -2.38 -11.86
C HIS A 285 -8.95 -2.93 -13.27
N GLU A 286 -9.97 -3.78 -13.45
CA GLU A 286 -10.44 -4.28 -14.76
C GLU A 286 -9.31 -4.80 -15.68
N GLY A 287 -8.37 -5.59 -15.15
CA GLY A 287 -7.24 -6.13 -15.92
C GLY A 287 -6.17 -5.09 -16.32
N LYS A 288 -6.25 -3.88 -15.78
CA LYS A 288 -5.26 -2.80 -15.95
C LYS A 288 -4.65 -2.46 -14.60
N LEU A 289 -3.39 -2.04 -14.65
CA LEU A 289 -2.63 -1.57 -13.51
C LEU A 289 -2.39 -0.06 -13.69
N VAL A 290 -2.84 0.73 -12.71
CA VAL A 290 -2.76 2.19 -12.71
C VAL A 290 -1.64 2.61 -11.76
N GLY A 291 -0.57 3.17 -12.30
CA GLY A 291 0.53 3.74 -11.53
C GLY A 291 0.41 5.27 -11.48
N CYS A 292 0.52 5.86 -10.29
CA CYS A 292 0.57 7.32 -10.14
C CYS A 292 1.97 7.73 -9.67
N SER A 293 2.69 8.45 -10.52
CA SER A 293 4.01 9.01 -10.22
C SER A 293 3.94 10.53 -10.13
N TYR A 294 4.90 11.12 -9.43
CA TYR A 294 5.03 12.57 -9.30
C TYR A 294 6.49 13.00 -9.51
N ASN A 295 6.68 14.26 -9.89
CA ASN A 295 7.98 14.90 -10.04
C ASN A 295 7.79 16.41 -9.89
N GLN A 296 8.46 17.02 -8.91
CA GLN A 296 8.23 18.42 -8.53
C GLN A 296 6.73 18.67 -8.33
N SER A 297 6.17 19.72 -8.94
CA SER A 297 4.74 20.06 -8.90
C SER A 297 3.82 19.22 -9.80
N CYS A 298 4.38 18.30 -10.61
CA CYS A 298 3.64 17.54 -11.62
C CYS A 298 3.29 16.11 -11.18
N VAL A 299 2.14 15.62 -11.65
CA VAL A 299 1.67 14.24 -11.47
C VAL A 299 1.42 13.58 -12.83
N GLY A 300 1.91 12.35 -12.98
CA GLY A 300 1.72 11.50 -14.14
C GLY A 300 0.90 10.26 -13.79
N VAL A 301 -0.14 9.99 -14.58
CA VAL A 301 -0.94 8.76 -14.51
C VAL A 301 -0.51 7.83 -15.62
N TRP A 302 -0.12 6.61 -15.25
CA TRP A 302 0.39 5.57 -16.12
C TRP A 302 -0.57 4.40 -16.14
N ILE A 303 -0.85 3.88 -17.33
CA ILE A 303 -1.68 2.69 -17.54
C ILE A 303 -0.81 1.58 -18.09
N VAL A 304 -0.89 0.44 -17.42
CA VAL A 304 -0.16 -0.78 -17.74
C VAL A 304 -1.19 -1.87 -18.04
N ASP A 305 -1.02 -2.54 -19.17
CA ASP A 305 -1.98 -3.52 -19.71
C ASP A 305 -1.55 -4.93 -19.28
N LEU A 306 -2.23 -5.49 -18.27
CA LEU A 306 -1.80 -6.76 -17.66
C LEU A 306 -1.90 -7.94 -18.63
N MET A 307 -2.80 -7.87 -19.62
CA MET A 307 -2.96 -8.90 -20.66
C MET A 307 -1.73 -9.03 -21.60
N LYS A 308 -0.69 -8.20 -21.40
CA LYS A 308 0.58 -8.20 -22.14
C LYS A 308 1.80 -8.44 -21.24
N ILE A 309 1.58 -8.92 -20.01
CA ILE A 309 2.59 -9.05 -18.96
C ILE A 309 2.50 -10.44 -18.35
N GLU A 310 3.62 -11.15 -18.24
CA GLU A 310 3.64 -12.49 -17.67
C GLU A 310 3.29 -12.44 -16.16
N PRO A 311 2.49 -13.40 -15.65
CA PRO A 311 2.00 -14.63 -16.30
C PRO A 311 0.66 -14.48 -17.06
N TYR A 312 0.11 -13.27 -17.22
CA TYR A 312 -1.21 -13.02 -17.83
C TYR A 312 -1.16 -12.77 -19.35
N ALA A 313 0.05 -12.66 -19.92
CA ALA A 313 0.25 -12.52 -21.36
C ALA A 313 -0.28 -13.75 -22.12
N VAL A 314 -1.33 -13.57 -22.92
CA VAL A 314 -1.84 -14.63 -23.80
C VAL A 314 -0.80 -14.89 -24.89
N SER A 315 -0.21 -16.08 -24.88
CA SER A 315 0.76 -16.49 -25.88
C SER A 315 0.07 -16.78 -27.21
N ASN A 316 0.22 -15.90 -28.20
CA ASN A 316 -0.24 -16.10 -29.59
C ASN A 316 0.43 -17.29 -30.32
N ALA A 317 1.20 -18.14 -29.62
CA ALA A 317 1.82 -19.35 -30.16
C ALA A 317 0.80 -20.36 -30.71
N GLU A 318 -0.44 -20.37 -30.20
CA GLU A 318 -1.47 -21.31 -30.67
C GLU A 318 -2.09 -20.92 -32.03
N GLU A 319 -2.08 -19.64 -32.43
CA GLU A 319 -2.55 -19.24 -33.77
C GLU A 319 -1.55 -19.61 -34.88
N TYR A 320 -0.25 -19.64 -34.59
CA TYR A 320 0.77 -20.01 -35.57
C TYR A 320 0.93 -21.54 -35.76
N LEU A 321 0.40 -22.36 -34.85
CA LEU A 321 0.38 -23.82 -34.99
C LEU A 321 -0.92 -24.35 -35.62
N ASN A 322 -2.05 -23.68 -35.42
CA ASN A 322 -3.33 -24.04 -36.07
C ASN A 322 -3.44 -23.52 -37.52
N GLY A 323 -2.47 -22.73 -38.00
CA GLY A 323 -2.43 -22.16 -39.34
C GLY A 323 -2.04 -23.11 -40.48
N SER A 324 -2.05 -24.43 -40.31
CA SER A 324 -1.73 -25.38 -41.38
C SER A 324 -2.41 -26.75 -41.25
N VAL A 325 -2.56 -27.44 -42.39
CA VAL A 325 -3.03 -28.82 -42.56
C VAL A 325 -4.46 -29.13 -42.06
N LYS A 326 -5.47 -28.58 -42.74
CA LYS A 326 -6.65 -29.39 -43.13
C LYS A 326 -6.41 -30.03 -44.50
N ARG A 327 -5.72 -31.18 -44.52
CA ARG A 327 -5.79 -32.15 -45.63
C ARG A 327 -5.90 -33.57 -45.08
N SER A 328 -6.71 -34.38 -45.76
CA SER A 328 -7.11 -35.73 -45.36
C SER A 328 -5.98 -36.74 -45.51
N ILE A 329 -5.91 -37.70 -44.60
CA ILE A 329 -5.09 -38.90 -44.72
C ILE A 329 -5.71 -39.82 -45.78
N GLN A 330 -4.94 -40.16 -46.81
CA GLN A 330 -5.06 -41.43 -47.52
C GLN A 330 -3.72 -41.78 -48.20
N ALA A 331 -3.51 -43.09 -48.34
CA ALA A 331 -2.47 -43.83 -49.08
C ALA A 331 -1.67 -43.08 -50.18
N ASP A 332 -0.39 -43.37 -50.43
CA ASP A 332 0.36 -44.61 -50.15
C ASP A 332 1.90 -44.39 -50.17
N ASN A 333 2.67 -45.43 -49.77
CA ASN A 333 4.00 -45.88 -50.27
C ASN A 333 5.01 -44.85 -50.89
N SER A 334 6.32 -44.83 -50.59
CA SER A 334 7.19 -45.83 -49.91
C SER A 334 8.65 -45.35 -49.65
N ILE A 335 9.32 -45.97 -48.66
CA ILE A 335 10.77 -46.33 -48.57
C ILE A 335 11.87 -45.22 -48.60
N SER A 336 12.60 -45.11 -47.47
CA SER A 336 14.03 -44.70 -47.28
C SER A 336 14.48 -43.27 -47.69
N SER A 337 15.63 -42.72 -47.27
CA SER A 337 16.69 -43.17 -46.32
C SER A 337 17.47 -41.98 -45.72
N VAL A 338 17.65 -42.00 -44.40
CA VAL A 338 18.93 -41.95 -43.66
C VAL A 338 20.11 -41.09 -44.21
N LEU A 339 20.56 -40.13 -43.36
CA LEU A 339 21.84 -39.38 -43.37
C LEU A 339 22.09 -38.38 -44.54
N GLY A 340 22.70 -37.21 -44.31
CA GLY A 340 23.06 -36.60 -43.03
C GLY A 340 23.90 -35.32 -43.12
N ARG A 341 24.10 -34.68 -41.95
CA ARG A 341 25.16 -33.73 -41.56
C ARG A 341 25.85 -32.84 -42.62
N LEU A 342 25.69 -31.51 -42.43
CA LEU A 342 26.74 -30.46 -42.54
C LEU A 342 27.32 -30.24 -43.98
N SER A 343 27.98 -29.15 -44.36
CA SER A 343 28.72 -28.14 -43.59
C SER A 343 28.92 -26.83 -44.38
N VAL A 344 29.13 -25.71 -43.65
CA VAL A 344 30.19 -24.69 -43.87
C VAL A 344 30.30 -23.89 -45.19
N SER A 345 30.14 -22.57 -45.04
CA SER A 345 30.69 -21.41 -45.78
C SER A 345 31.15 -21.50 -47.25
N SER A 346 30.77 -20.46 -48.03
CA SER A 346 31.76 -19.50 -48.56
C SER A 346 31.12 -18.18 -49.05
N SER A 347 31.61 -17.06 -48.52
CA SER A 347 31.79 -15.80 -49.25
C SER A 347 33.18 -15.85 -49.93
N PRO A 348 33.49 -15.11 -51.01
CA PRO A 348 33.36 -13.64 -51.07
C PRO A 348 32.85 -13.06 -52.42
N ASP A 349 32.64 -11.73 -52.40
CA ASP A 349 33.08 -10.69 -53.35
C ASP A 349 33.65 -11.17 -54.72
N ASN A 350 33.41 -10.47 -55.84
CA ASN A 350 33.51 -9.01 -55.98
C ASN A 350 32.86 -8.45 -57.29
N GLU A 351 32.82 -7.11 -57.42
CA GLU A 351 32.86 -6.21 -58.61
C GLU A 351 32.74 -6.78 -60.06
N THR A 352 32.22 -6.09 -61.10
CA THR A 352 32.14 -4.63 -61.37
C THR A 352 31.20 -4.27 -62.55
N SER A 353 30.80 -2.99 -62.66
CA SER A 353 30.61 -2.23 -63.95
C SER A 353 29.39 -2.57 -64.86
N SER A 354 28.83 -1.68 -65.72
CA SER A 354 28.91 -0.19 -65.85
C SER A 354 27.83 0.38 -66.80
N SER A 355 27.69 1.73 -66.82
CA SER A 355 26.97 2.58 -67.82
C SER A 355 25.42 2.55 -67.81
N THR A 356 24.62 3.59 -68.13
CA THR A 356 24.74 5.09 -68.30
C THR A 356 23.30 5.69 -68.20
N LEU A 357 22.86 6.94 -68.52
CA LEU A 357 23.42 8.13 -69.23
C LEU A 357 22.72 9.47 -68.82
N HIS A 358 23.49 10.45 -68.33
CA HIS A 358 23.26 11.93 -68.33
C HIS A 358 22.17 12.65 -67.46
N LYS A 359 22.45 13.96 -67.31
CA LYS A 359 21.90 15.07 -66.49
C LYS A 359 20.96 15.99 -67.35
N PRO A 360 20.18 16.97 -66.81
CA PRO A 360 20.55 18.05 -65.84
C PRO A 360 19.51 18.24 -64.68
N SER A 361 19.38 19.30 -63.85
CA SER A 361 19.69 20.76 -63.95
C SER A 361 19.98 21.51 -62.62
N LYS A 362 20.13 22.85 -62.74
CA LYS A 362 20.35 23.94 -61.76
C LYS A 362 19.04 24.37 -61.04
N MET A 363 19.00 24.81 -59.77
CA MET A 363 19.39 26.12 -59.15
C MET A 363 18.64 27.36 -59.71
N SER A 364 18.37 28.47 -58.99
CA SER A 364 18.87 29.07 -57.71
C SER A 364 17.70 29.74 -56.90
N ALA A 365 17.79 30.58 -55.85
CA ALA A 365 18.73 31.62 -55.35
C ALA A 365 18.33 32.07 -53.90
N SER A 366 19.08 32.84 -53.07
CA SER A 366 20.51 33.23 -52.96
C SER A 366 20.77 34.00 -51.62
N LYS A 367 22.03 34.46 -51.40
CA LYS A 367 22.55 35.35 -50.32
C LYS A 367 22.83 34.76 -48.93
N GLU A 368 23.86 35.19 -48.16
CA GLU A 368 25.21 35.71 -48.51
C GLU A 368 26.17 35.59 -47.28
N VAL A 369 27.44 36.00 -47.41
CA VAL A 369 28.62 35.56 -46.60
C VAL A 369 29.32 36.84 -46.03
N PRO A 370 29.94 36.89 -44.81
CA PRO A 370 31.26 36.29 -44.55
C PRO A 370 31.64 35.83 -43.12
N VAL A 371 32.84 35.22 -43.05
CA VAL A 371 33.54 34.63 -41.89
C VAL A 371 34.95 35.25 -41.81
N PRO A 372 35.63 35.23 -40.64
CA PRO A 372 37.07 34.99 -40.63
C PRO A 372 37.48 33.81 -39.73
N ALA A 373 38.60 33.18 -40.08
CA ALA A 373 39.27 32.12 -39.30
C ALA A 373 40.36 32.75 -38.40
N SER A 374 41.29 32.06 -37.71
CA SER A 374 41.64 30.64 -37.54
C SER A 374 42.50 30.50 -36.26
N SER A 375 42.74 29.26 -35.78
CA SER A 375 44.07 28.81 -35.32
C SER A 375 44.04 27.37 -34.82
N ALA A 376 45.16 26.66 -34.98
CA ALA A 376 45.42 25.35 -34.40
C ALA A 376 46.93 25.16 -34.22
N MET A 377 47.35 24.48 -33.15
CA MET A 377 48.69 23.91 -33.06
C MET A 377 48.72 22.66 -32.16
N THR A 378 49.85 21.96 -32.16
CA THR A 378 49.96 20.52 -31.89
C THR A 378 50.87 20.19 -30.70
N GLN A 379 51.09 18.87 -30.46
CA GLN A 379 52.10 18.20 -29.60
C GLN A 379 51.57 17.54 -28.30
N LYS A 380 52.06 16.38 -27.82
CA LYS A 380 52.82 15.23 -28.41
C LYS A 380 52.86 14.05 -27.42
N LEU A 381 52.99 12.80 -27.87
CA LEU A 381 53.21 11.62 -27.00
C LEU A 381 54.69 11.45 -26.55
N PRO A 382 54.91 10.70 -25.45
CA PRO A 382 55.94 9.64 -25.42
C PRO A 382 55.40 8.24 -25.01
N LYS A 383 56.29 7.25 -24.88
CA LYS A 383 56.00 5.79 -24.84
C LYS A 383 56.21 5.12 -23.46
N ALA A 384 55.72 3.88 -23.33
CA ALA A 384 55.90 2.95 -22.20
C ALA A 384 57.26 2.20 -22.20
N PRO A 385 57.51 1.35 -21.18
CA PRO A 385 58.24 0.09 -21.34
C PRO A 385 57.38 -1.15 -20.93
N VAL A 386 57.95 -2.37 -21.11
CA VAL A 386 57.26 -3.67 -20.97
C VAL A 386 58.12 -4.69 -20.21
N THR A 387 57.51 -5.47 -19.30
CA THR A 387 57.89 -6.82 -18.83
C THR A 387 56.76 -7.36 -17.93
N SER A 388 56.51 -8.66 -17.76
CA SER A 388 57.10 -9.90 -18.32
C SER A 388 56.03 -11.00 -18.47
N ASN A 389 56.34 -12.07 -19.23
CA ASN A 389 55.44 -13.22 -19.44
C ASN A 389 55.52 -14.25 -18.32
N HIS A 390 54.42 -14.98 -18.08
CA HIS A 390 54.46 -16.43 -17.87
C HIS A 390 53.22 -17.11 -18.48
N GLN A 391 53.42 -18.16 -19.27
CA GLN A 391 52.38 -19.07 -19.75
C GLN A 391 52.35 -20.34 -18.89
N LEU A 392 51.20 -21.00 -18.75
CA LEU A 392 51.14 -22.45 -18.49
C LEU A 392 49.77 -23.05 -18.91
N THR A 393 49.80 -23.72 -20.07
CA THR A 393 48.99 -24.87 -20.53
C THR A 393 47.59 -25.15 -19.95
N ARG A 394 46.59 -24.96 -20.82
CA ARG A 394 45.38 -25.80 -21.05
C ARG A 394 45.43 -27.26 -20.55
N SER A 395 44.32 -27.71 -19.96
CA SER A 395 43.80 -29.09 -20.15
C SER A 395 42.27 -29.14 -19.97
N ASP A 396 41.56 -29.85 -20.84
CA ASP A 396 40.10 -29.99 -20.85
C ASP A 396 39.63 -31.13 -19.92
N SER A 397 38.53 -30.97 -19.15
CA SER A 397 37.69 -32.11 -18.70
C SER A 397 36.34 -31.71 -18.04
N VAL A 398 35.30 -32.43 -18.45
CA VAL A 398 33.92 -32.50 -17.94
C VAL A 398 33.57 -34.00 -18.10
N PRO A 399 33.00 -34.75 -17.12
CA PRO A 399 31.56 -34.61 -16.82
C PRO A 399 31.01 -35.17 -15.47
N VAL A 400 29.67 -35.22 -15.38
CA VAL A 400 28.82 -36.16 -14.59
C VAL A 400 28.46 -35.84 -13.11
N LEU A 401 27.17 -35.48 -12.94
CA LEU A 401 26.15 -35.87 -11.93
C LEU A 401 26.48 -35.96 -10.41
N SER A 402 25.71 -35.15 -9.66
CA SER A 402 24.83 -35.54 -8.53
C SER A 402 25.38 -36.30 -7.30
N PRO A 403 24.89 -35.92 -6.09
CA PRO A 403 23.85 -36.78 -5.52
C PRO A 403 22.64 -36.04 -4.92
N ARG A 404 21.52 -36.76 -4.77
CA ARG A 404 20.37 -36.36 -3.96
C ARG A 404 20.66 -36.62 -2.48
N VAL A 405 20.13 -35.78 -1.58
CA VAL A 405 19.81 -36.19 -0.21
C VAL A 405 18.35 -35.80 0.07
N ARG A 406 17.52 -36.81 0.38
CA ARG A 406 16.24 -36.61 1.06
C ARG A 406 16.52 -36.64 2.56
N LEU A 407 15.85 -35.78 3.32
CA LEU A 407 15.63 -36.00 4.75
C LEU A 407 14.13 -36.12 5.01
N ASN A 408 13.76 -37.07 5.87
CA ASN A 408 12.42 -37.25 6.39
C ASN A 408 12.58 -37.48 7.92
N PRO A 409 11.64 -37.03 8.78
CA PRO A 409 12.00 -36.64 10.15
C PRO A 409 11.82 -37.73 11.21
N LYS A 410 12.15 -37.33 12.46
CA LYS A 410 11.91 -37.94 13.79
C LYS A 410 13.07 -38.76 14.37
N PHE A 411 13.63 -38.27 15.48
CA PHE A 411 13.42 -38.88 16.81
C PHE A 411 13.57 -37.81 17.92
N PHE A 412 13.00 -38.08 19.10
CA PHE A 412 13.13 -37.27 20.32
C PHE A 412 14.37 -37.69 21.12
N ASP A 413 14.96 -36.78 21.92
CA ASP A 413 14.87 -36.89 23.39
C ASP A 413 15.15 -35.54 24.10
N ASP A 414 14.83 -35.49 25.39
CA ASP A 414 14.84 -34.37 26.32
C ASP A 414 16.25 -33.99 26.82
N GLN A 415 16.46 -32.72 27.22
CA GLN A 415 17.17 -32.38 28.48
C GLN A 415 16.85 -30.94 28.93
N LYS A 416 16.24 -30.84 30.11
CA LYS A 416 16.02 -29.58 30.84
C LYS A 416 17.35 -28.93 31.23
N ARG A 417 17.43 -27.59 31.16
CA ARG A 417 18.25 -26.80 32.11
C ARG A 417 17.48 -25.59 32.64
N GLN A 418 17.88 -25.21 33.85
CA GLN A 418 17.18 -24.32 34.77
C GLN A 418 17.91 -22.96 34.80
N ILE A 419 17.14 -21.86 34.94
CA ILE A 419 17.70 -20.50 35.04
C ILE A 419 17.53 -20.03 36.49
N ASP A 420 18.63 -19.98 37.23
CA ASP A 420 18.66 -19.44 38.59
C ASP A 420 18.86 -17.91 38.57
N TYR A 421 18.12 -17.21 39.43
CA TYR A 421 18.23 -15.76 39.62
C TYR A 421 19.42 -15.42 40.54
N VAL A 422 20.17 -14.36 40.22
CA VAL A 422 21.18 -13.77 41.13
C VAL A 422 20.94 -12.28 41.28
N VAL A 423 20.86 -11.82 42.53
CA VAL A 423 20.61 -10.42 42.93
C VAL A 423 21.91 -9.78 43.44
N PRO A 424 22.26 -8.55 43.02
CA PRO A 424 23.38 -7.81 43.59
C PRO A 424 22.99 -7.09 44.90
N VAL A 425 23.83 -7.20 45.93
CA VAL A 425 23.69 -6.55 47.26
C VAL A 425 24.78 -5.47 47.44
N THR A 426 24.62 -4.56 48.40
CA THR A 426 25.23 -3.20 48.39
C THR A 426 26.34 -2.91 49.43
N ALA A 427 27.30 -2.06 49.01
CA ALA A 427 28.15 -1.17 49.83
C ALA A 427 29.24 -1.83 50.76
N PRO A 428 30.13 -1.08 51.49
CA PRO A 428 30.35 0.39 51.56
C PRO A 428 31.83 0.96 51.57
N ARG A 429 31.96 2.27 51.30
CA ARG A 429 32.92 3.33 51.80
C ARG A 429 34.40 3.04 52.17
N ALA A 430 35.36 3.91 51.73
CA ALA A 430 36.00 4.99 52.56
C ALA A 430 37.29 5.71 52.00
N HIS A 431 37.24 7.05 51.88
CA HIS A 431 38.24 8.15 52.07
C HIS A 431 39.80 8.01 51.96
N SER A 432 40.46 8.86 51.12
CA SER A 432 41.14 10.16 51.50
C SER A 432 42.43 10.58 50.73
N LYS A 433 42.71 11.92 50.69
CA LYS A 433 44.01 12.64 50.39
C LYS A 433 44.56 12.65 48.94
N VAL A 434 45.37 13.62 48.43
CA VAL A 434 45.63 15.08 48.70
C VAL A 434 46.36 15.73 47.48
N ASP A 435 46.26 17.06 47.30
CA ASP A 435 46.88 17.96 46.26
C ASP A 435 48.44 18.05 46.32
N PRO A 436 49.21 18.48 45.27
CA PRO A 436 49.35 19.94 44.93
C PRO A 436 49.79 20.41 43.50
N ARG A 437 49.10 21.44 42.97
CA ARG A 437 49.59 22.69 42.27
C ARG A 437 50.75 22.71 41.21
N ARG A 438 50.51 23.38 40.04
CA ARG A 438 51.22 24.65 39.61
C ARG A 438 50.66 25.35 38.33
N SER A 439 50.68 26.70 38.32
CA SER A 439 50.92 27.74 37.25
C SER A 439 50.66 27.48 35.73
N SER A 440 50.25 28.44 34.87
CA SER A 440 49.91 29.89 34.98
C SER A 440 49.38 30.49 33.64
N LEU A 441 48.67 31.64 33.68
CA LEU A 441 48.16 32.43 32.52
C LEU A 441 48.92 33.77 32.32
N PRO A 442 48.70 34.49 31.18
CA PRO A 442 47.79 35.67 31.14
C PRO A 442 46.84 35.65 29.88
N SER A 443 46.14 36.68 29.36
CA SER A 443 46.11 38.14 29.60
C SER A 443 44.81 38.89 29.15
N VAL A 444 44.71 40.14 29.61
CA VAL A 444 44.05 41.43 29.19
C VAL A 444 43.43 41.52 27.76
N ALA A 445 42.23 42.08 27.45
CA ALA A 445 41.31 43.15 27.99
C ALA A 445 41.58 44.60 27.42
N PRO A 446 40.76 45.69 27.60
CA PRO A 446 39.54 45.89 28.44
C PRO A 446 38.36 46.84 27.95
N THR A 447 37.23 46.81 28.69
CA THR A 447 36.25 47.91 29.07
C THR A 447 35.66 48.98 28.11
N ASN A 448 34.32 49.21 28.16
CA ASN A 448 33.70 50.39 28.84
C ASN A 448 32.13 50.42 28.89
N ARG A 449 31.53 51.36 29.66
CA ARG A 449 30.06 51.59 29.88
C ARG A 449 29.79 53.06 30.28
N PRO A 450 28.66 53.73 29.90
CA PRO A 450 27.68 54.20 30.90
C PRO A 450 26.21 54.47 30.41
N ARG A 451 25.32 54.80 31.38
CA ARG A 451 24.14 55.75 31.44
C ARG A 451 23.47 56.33 30.15
N SER A 452 22.18 56.74 30.09
CA SER A 452 21.02 56.82 31.04
C SER A 452 19.74 57.45 30.41
N LYS A 453 18.51 57.21 30.97
CA LYS A 453 17.22 58.01 30.94
C LYS A 453 16.68 58.48 29.53
N THR A 454 15.38 58.63 29.22
CA THR A 454 14.25 59.41 29.84
C THR A 454 12.86 59.02 29.24
N SER A 455 11.75 59.49 29.87
CA SER A 455 10.37 59.84 29.38
C SER A 455 9.82 59.31 28.03
N ALA A 456 8.56 58.88 27.84
CA ALA A 456 7.25 59.07 28.50
C ALA A 456 6.47 60.39 28.20
N PHE A 457 5.39 60.28 27.41
CA PHE A 457 4.19 61.14 27.24
C PHE A 457 3.03 60.15 26.97
N SER A 458 1.85 60.09 27.63
CA SER A 458 0.81 61.07 28.00
C SER A 458 -0.11 61.47 26.82
N SER A 459 -1.44 61.70 26.95
CA SER A 459 -2.42 61.45 28.04
C SER A 459 -3.86 61.77 27.53
N GLU A 460 -4.87 61.69 28.42
CA GLU A 460 -6.30 62.10 28.29
C GLU A 460 -7.30 61.02 27.82
N GLY A 461 -8.51 60.90 28.40
CA GLY A 461 -9.01 61.55 29.63
C GLY A 461 -10.50 61.28 29.96
N SER A 462 -10.83 61.21 31.27
CA SER A 462 -12.20 61.27 31.91
C SER A 462 -13.27 60.22 31.51
N SER A 463 -14.33 59.90 32.30
CA SER A 463 -14.63 60.08 33.74
C SER A 463 -15.82 59.22 34.25
N PHE A 464 -15.67 58.59 35.44
CA PHE A 464 -16.58 58.54 36.64
C PHE A 464 -18.13 58.37 36.54
N ILE A 465 -18.85 57.59 37.38
CA ILE A 465 -18.46 56.60 38.43
C ILE A 465 -19.29 55.27 38.46
N PRO A 466 -20.58 55.19 38.92
CA PRO A 466 -20.94 54.07 39.83
C PRO A 466 -22.23 53.27 39.56
N VAL A 467 -22.30 52.04 40.11
CA VAL A 467 -23.26 51.60 41.16
C VAL A 467 -22.88 50.20 41.70
N ALA A 468 -23.34 49.87 42.91
CA ALA A 468 -22.96 48.70 43.73
C ALA A 468 -23.71 47.38 43.33
N ALA A 469 -23.59 46.20 43.97
CA ALA A 469 -23.00 45.86 45.28
C ALA A 469 -22.69 44.35 45.45
N THR A 470 -21.81 44.02 46.42
CA THR A 470 -21.78 42.74 47.21
C THR A 470 -21.47 41.40 46.47
N ARG A 471 -21.02 40.31 47.12
CA ARG A 471 -20.91 39.97 48.56
C ARG A 471 -19.78 38.94 48.87
N HIS A 472 -19.30 38.95 50.12
CA HIS A 472 -18.55 37.93 50.90
C HIS A 472 -17.32 37.18 50.34
N SER A 473 -16.21 37.36 51.06
CA SER A 473 -15.21 36.31 51.35
C SER A 473 -15.53 35.63 52.70
N PRO A 474 -14.74 34.63 53.12
CA PRO A 474 -13.93 34.88 54.31
C PRO A 474 -12.43 34.54 54.14
N LYS A 475 -11.60 35.09 55.03
CA LYS A 475 -10.14 34.91 55.08
C LYS A 475 -9.74 33.85 56.11
N ARG A 476 -8.59 33.20 55.92
CA ARG A 476 -7.67 32.85 57.03
C ARG A 476 -6.20 33.04 56.61
N LEU A 477 -5.31 33.15 57.60
CA LEU A 477 -3.97 33.69 57.45
C LEU A 477 -2.89 32.64 57.11
N ARG A 478 -1.74 33.14 56.65
CA ARG A 478 -0.50 32.40 56.39
C ARG A 478 0.02 31.63 57.61
N SER A 479 0.64 30.50 57.33
CA SER A 479 1.87 30.05 58.02
C SER A 479 2.80 29.41 56.98
N SER A 480 4.08 29.78 56.97
CA SER A 480 5.06 29.33 55.96
C SER A 480 6.01 28.28 56.53
N VAL A 481 6.03 27.09 55.93
CA VAL A 481 7.10 26.08 56.07
C VAL A 481 7.41 25.54 54.68
N ALA A 482 8.68 25.33 54.36
CA ALA A 482 9.09 24.72 53.10
C ALA A 482 9.21 23.19 53.25
N GLY A 483 8.74 22.44 52.26
CA GLY A 483 8.82 20.99 52.23
C GLY A 483 8.39 20.43 50.87
N GLU A 484 9.33 19.79 50.19
CA GLU A 484 9.19 18.76 49.14
C GLU A 484 8.00 18.85 48.16
N GLN A 485 8.32 19.19 46.90
CA GLN A 485 7.41 18.98 45.77
C GLN A 485 7.24 17.48 45.50
N ARG A 486 6.04 16.93 45.74
CA ARG A 486 5.61 15.69 45.10
C ARG A 486 5.20 15.95 43.65
N ALA A 487 5.57 15.04 42.76
CA ALA A 487 5.10 15.02 41.38
C ALA A 487 3.73 14.30 41.25
N SER A 488 3.18 14.31 40.04
CA SER A 488 2.07 13.46 39.56
C SER A 488 0.84 13.32 40.47
N ALA A 489 -0.15 14.17 40.23
CA ALA A 489 -1.56 13.80 40.36
C ALA A 489 -2.21 13.79 38.97
N GLY A 490 -2.10 14.92 38.25
CA GLY A 490 -2.60 15.04 36.88
C GLY A 490 -2.00 14.07 35.86
N ASP A 491 -0.83 13.46 36.11
CA ASP A 491 -0.32 12.39 35.24
C ASP A 491 -1.09 11.07 35.43
N GLU A 492 -1.58 10.78 36.65
CA GLU A 492 -2.44 9.62 36.91
C GLU A 492 -3.84 9.83 36.32
N ASP A 493 -4.40 11.05 36.45
CA ASP A 493 -5.67 11.44 35.81
C ASP A 493 -5.59 11.29 34.27
N ASN A 494 -4.52 11.82 33.65
CA ASN A 494 -4.30 11.67 32.20
C ASN A 494 -4.11 10.21 31.76
N ILE A 495 -3.57 9.34 32.62
CA ILE A 495 -3.45 7.90 32.35
C ILE A 495 -4.80 7.20 32.49
N ALA A 496 -5.62 7.57 33.48
CA ALA A 496 -6.97 7.05 33.66
C ALA A 496 -7.86 7.40 32.46
N ASP A 497 -7.91 8.68 32.06
CA ASP A 497 -8.64 9.14 30.86
C ASP A 497 -8.20 8.39 29.60
N LEU A 498 -6.88 8.17 29.42
CA LEU A 498 -6.34 7.44 28.27
C LEU A 498 -6.70 5.94 28.31
N MET A 499 -6.71 5.33 29.50
CA MET A 499 -7.10 3.94 29.68
C MET A 499 -8.61 3.73 29.48
N GLU A 500 -9.46 4.67 29.93
CA GLU A 500 -10.90 4.63 29.67
C GLU A 500 -11.19 4.78 28.16
N ASN A 501 -10.59 5.77 27.50
CA ASN A 501 -10.72 5.93 26.04
C ASN A 501 -10.23 4.69 25.27
N HIS A 502 -9.14 4.05 25.73
CA HIS A 502 -8.64 2.81 25.13
C HIS A 502 -9.57 1.61 25.38
N GLN A 503 -10.17 1.51 26.58
CA GLN A 503 -11.12 0.44 26.91
C GLN A 503 -12.46 0.61 26.16
N GLU A 504 -12.96 1.84 26.03
CA GLU A 504 -14.09 2.16 25.16
C GLU A 504 -13.79 1.86 23.69
N PHE A 505 -12.56 2.09 23.23
CA PHE A 505 -12.13 1.70 21.89
C PHE A 505 -12.06 0.18 21.71
N ILE A 506 -11.47 -0.57 22.65
CA ILE A 506 -11.49 -2.03 22.62
C ILE A 506 -12.94 -2.52 22.59
N HIS A 507 -13.84 -1.91 23.36
CA HIS A 507 -15.27 -2.20 23.32
C HIS A 507 -15.91 -1.82 21.98
N ALA A 508 -15.52 -0.71 21.34
CA ALA A 508 -16.03 -0.30 20.02
C ALA A 508 -15.52 -1.18 18.88
N VAL A 509 -14.26 -1.64 18.92
CA VAL A 509 -13.68 -2.62 18.00
C VAL A 509 -14.40 -3.96 18.17
N LYS A 510 -14.44 -4.48 19.40
CA LYS A 510 -15.17 -5.72 19.72
C LYS A 510 -16.63 -5.61 19.32
N SER A 511 -17.33 -4.52 19.62
CA SER A 511 -18.73 -4.32 19.24
C SER A 511 -18.95 -4.22 17.72
N ARG A 512 -17.96 -3.80 16.93
CA ARG A 512 -18.04 -3.88 15.46
C ARG A 512 -17.82 -5.30 14.95
N LEU A 513 -16.94 -6.08 15.58
CA LEU A 513 -16.80 -7.52 15.32
C LEU A 513 -18.09 -8.27 15.74
N THR A 514 -18.64 -7.98 16.93
CA THR A 514 -19.90 -8.60 17.41
C THR A 514 -21.13 -8.14 16.62
N LYS A 515 -21.05 -7.11 15.78
CA LYS A 515 -22.12 -6.83 14.80
C LYS A 515 -22.19 -7.92 13.73
N LEU A 516 -21.07 -8.54 13.36
CA LEU A 516 -21.06 -9.69 12.44
C LEU A 516 -21.62 -10.94 13.14
N GLU A 517 -21.27 -11.14 14.41
CA GLU A 517 -21.81 -12.21 15.27
C GLU A 517 -23.34 -12.07 15.45
N VAL A 518 -23.82 -10.89 15.87
CA VAL A 518 -25.26 -10.58 15.98
C VAL A 518 -25.96 -10.65 14.63
N SER A 519 -25.27 -10.35 13.52
CA SER A 519 -25.85 -10.55 12.18
C SER A 519 -26.00 -12.04 11.85
N ALA A 520 -25.06 -12.90 12.27
CA ALA A 520 -25.20 -14.35 12.16
C ALA A 520 -26.36 -14.88 13.04
N ASP A 521 -26.54 -14.36 14.25
CA ASP A 521 -27.68 -14.70 15.12
C ASP A 521 -29.03 -14.25 14.53
N ILE A 522 -29.10 -13.04 13.94
CA ILE A 522 -30.29 -12.58 13.21
C ILE A 522 -30.56 -13.49 12.00
N ILE A 523 -29.54 -13.94 11.28
CA ILE A 523 -29.70 -14.91 10.19
C ILE A 523 -30.19 -16.25 10.72
N ASN A 524 -29.70 -16.74 11.87
CA ASN A 524 -30.23 -17.95 12.52
C ASN A 524 -31.73 -17.83 12.84
N VAL A 525 -32.17 -16.71 13.44
CA VAL A 525 -33.60 -16.48 13.73
C VAL A 525 -34.44 -16.38 12.44
N LEU A 526 -33.90 -15.75 11.38
CA LEU A 526 -34.56 -15.70 10.07
C LEU A 526 -34.58 -17.07 9.36
N MET A 527 -33.61 -17.94 9.63
CA MET A 527 -33.54 -19.30 9.09
C MET A 527 -34.66 -20.22 9.60
N GLU A 528 -35.23 -19.91 10.77
CA GLU A 528 -36.40 -20.60 11.35
C GLU A 528 -37.73 -20.16 10.74
N ASN A 529 -37.82 -18.92 10.22
CA ASN A 529 -39.05 -18.34 9.67
C ASN A 529 -38.90 -17.81 8.24
N THR A 530 -38.28 -18.59 7.35
CA THR A 530 -38.03 -18.18 5.95
C THR A 530 -39.30 -17.87 5.15
N ASN A 531 -40.46 -18.38 5.60
CA ASN A 531 -41.75 -18.14 4.96
C ASN A 531 -42.25 -16.69 5.09
N SER A 532 -41.68 -15.88 6.00
CA SER A 532 -42.03 -14.47 6.15
C SER A 532 -41.21 -13.51 5.29
N ILE A 533 -40.20 -14.01 4.57
CA ILE A 533 -39.30 -13.18 3.75
C ILE A 533 -40.00 -12.81 2.45
N THR A 534 -40.21 -11.52 2.19
CA THR A 534 -40.70 -10.98 0.91
C THR A 534 -39.52 -10.55 0.02
N LEU A 535 -39.77 -10.22 -1.26
CA LEU A 535 -38.72 -9.75 -2.17
C LEU A 535 -38.04 -8.44 -1.70
N ASP A 536 -38.80 -7.53 -1.08
CA ASP A 536 -38.26 -6.32 -0.43
C ASP A 536 -37.28 -6.65 0.71
N ILE A 537 -37.67 -7.61 1.56
CA ILE A 537 -36.87 -8.07 2.70
C ILE A 537 -35.66 -8.88 2.20
N CYS A 538 -35.81 -9.66 1.11
CA CYS A 538 -34.77 -10.49 0.52
C CYS A 538 -33.50 -9.67 0.20
N THR A 539 -33.62 -8.48 -0.40
CA THR A 539 -32.45 -7.61 -0.66
C THR A 539 -31.69 -7.25 0.62
N SER A 540 -32.40 -7.05 1.72
CA SER A 540 -31.83 -6.65 3.01
C SER A 540 -31.20 -7.82 3.76
N VAL A 541 -31.86 -8.99 3.77
CA VAL A 541 -31.31 -10.23 4.35
C VAL A 541 -30.12 -10.73 3.54
N LEU A 542 -30.15 -10.57 2.21
CA LEU A 542 -29.04 -10.94 1.33
C LEU A 542 -27.80 -10.08 1.58
N ARG A 543 -27.97 -8.76 1.80
CA ARG A 543 -26.89 -7.87 2.25
C ARG A 543 -26.34 -8.28 3.62
N LEU A 544 -27.23 -8.58 4.57
CA LEU A 544 -26.84 -9.01 5.91
C LEU A 544 -26.00 -10.30 5.85
N ALA A 545 -26.49 -11.32 5.14
CA ALA A 545 -25.77 -12.57 4.94
C ALA A 545 -24.47 -12.37 4.16
N SER A 546 -24.44 -11.52 3.13
CA SER A 546 -23.21 -11.18 2.41
C SER A 546 -22.16 -10.55 3.33
N SER A 547 -22.54 -9.69 4.30
CA SER A 547 -21.59 -9.15 5.27
C SER A 547 -21.08 -10.18 6.29
N VAL A 548 -21.86 -11.24 6.55
CA VAL A 548 -21.45 -12.35 7.43
C VAL A 548 -20.57 -13.37 6.70
N LEU A 549 -20.55 -13.40 5.36
CA LEU A 549 -19.57 -14.17 4.58
C LEU A 549 -18.12 -13.66 4.73
N GLU A 550 -17.92 -12.48 5.34
CA GLU A 550 -16.60 -11.94 5.69
C GLU A 550 -16.11 -12.41 7.08
N SER A 551 -16.92 -13.19 7.82
CA SER A 551 -16.57 -13.73 9.14
C SER A 551 -15.43 -14.75 9.09
N SER A 552 -14.50 -14.67 10.05
CA SER A 552 -13.45 -15.68 10.24
C SER A 552 -13.99 -17.03 10.76
N TYR A 553 -15.10 -17.01 11.51
CA TYR A 553 -15.71 -18.21 12.10
C TYR A 553 -16.55 -19.02 11.11
N ASP A 554 -16.20 -20.30 10.91
CA ASP A 554 -16.93 -21.24 10.04
C ASP A 554 -18.40 -21.46 10.43
N SER A 555 -18.76 -21.28 11.72
CA SER A 555 -20.15 -21.32 12.19
C SER A 555 -21.01 -20.25 11.52
N HIS A 556 -20.53 -19.00 11.49
CA HIS A 556 -21.25 -17.89 10.88
C HIS A 556 -21.25 -18.00 9.35
N LEU A 557 -20.14 -18.44 8.76
CA LEU A 557 -20.05 -18.72 7.32
C LEU A 557 -21.07 -19.77 6.88
N LYS A 558 -21.20 -20.89 7.61
CA LYS A 558 -22.21 -21.92 7.33
C LYS A 558 -23.63 -21.35 7.38
N VAL A 559 -23.97 -20.61 8.44
CA VAL A 559 -25.30 -19.99 8.62
C VAL A 559 -25.63 -19.00 7.50
N ALA A 560 -24.68 -18.14 7.12
CA ALA A 560 -24.84 -17.20 6.01
C ALA A 560 -24.98 -17.92 4.66
N LEU A 561 -24.16 -18.93 4.38
CA LEU A 561 -24.26 -19.74 3.16
C LEU A 561 -25.59 -20.46 3.05
N GLU A 562 -26.05 -21.13 4.11
CA GLU A 562 -27.34 -21.83 4.10
C GLU A 562 -28.53 -20.88 3.91
N MET A 563 -28.50 -19.69 4.52
CA MET A 563 -29.51 -18.64 4.28
C MET A 563 -29.51 -18.21 2.81
N ILE A 564 -28.34 -17.91 2.23
CA ILE A 564 -28.29 -17.45 0.85
C ILE A 564 -28.72 -18.58 -0.11
N ILE A 565 -28.37 -19.85 0.15
CA ILE A 565 -28.88 -21.01 -0.58
C ILE A 565 -30.42 -21.06 -0.54
N LYS A 566 -31.05 -20.83 0.63
CA LYS A 566 -32.52 -20.77 0.72
C LYS A 566 -33.09 -19.59 -0.08
N LEU A 567 -32.56 -18.37 0.09
CA LEU A 567 -33.02 -17.17 -0.65
C LEU A 567 -32.89 -17.36 -2.17
N VAL A 568 -31.78 -17.92 -2.63
CA VAL A 568 -31.51 -18.21 -4.04
C VAL A 568 -32.48 -19.28 -4.58
N LYS A 569 -32.77 -20.33 -3.81
CA LYS A 569 -33.79 -21.32 -4.19
C LYS A 569 -35.22 -20.76 -4.20
N SER A 570 -35.56 -19.81 -3.32
CA SER A 570 -36.89 -19.20 -3.25
C SER A 570 -37.13 -18.09 -4.28
N PHE A 571 -36.13 -17.25 -4.56
CA PHE A 571 -36.28 -16.06 -5.40
C PHE A 571 -35.49 -16.09 -6.72
N GLY A 572 -34.57 -17.04 -6.90
CA GLY A 572 -33.69 -17.08 -8.08
C GLY A 572 -34.43 -17.09 -9.42
N ALA A 573 -35.47 -17.92 -9.55
CA ALA A 573 -36.30 -17.98 -10.75
C ALA A 573 -37.12 -16.70 -11.00
N ILE A 574 -37.46 -15.94 -9.94
CA ILE A 574 -38.12 -14.63 -10.06
C ILE A 574 -37.10 -13.57 -10.51
N ILE A 575 -35.88 -13.62 -9.98
CA ILE A 575 -34.79 -12.70 -10.33
C ILE A 575 -34.37 -12.91 -11.80
N SER A 576 -34.12 -14.15 -12.24
CA SER A 576 -33.75 -14.43 -13.64
C SER A 576 -34.87 -14.04 -14.61
N SER A 577 -36.10 -14.49 -14.37
CA SER A 577 -37.25 -14.16 -15.25
C SER A 577 -37.59 -12.67 -15.29
N THR A 578 -37.38 -11.91 -14.21
CA THR A 578 -37.60 -10.45 -14.24
C THR A 578 -36.50 -9.71 -15.01
N LEU A 579 -35.28 -10.24 -15.07
CA LEU A 579 -34.14 -9.57 -15.71
C LEU A 579 -34.01 -9.88 -17.22
N SER A 580 -34.47 -11.05 -17.68
CA SER A 580 -34.52 -11.41 -19.11
C SER A 580 -35.55 -10.60 -19.92
N PHE A 581 -36.58 -10.02 -19.28
CA PHE A 581 -37.60 -9.23 -19.95
C PHE A 581 -37.42 -7.73 -19.69
N THR A 582 -37.13 -6.97 -20.75
CA THR A 582 -37.17 -5.51 -20.69
C THR A 582 -38.62 -5.00 -20.65
N PRO A 583 -39.04 -4.17 -19.67
CA PRO A 583 -40.40 -3.67 -19.61
C PRO A 583 -40.65 -2.61 -20.71
N VAL A 584 -41.42 -2.97 -21.73
CA VAL A 584 -41.81 -2.06 -22.82
C VAL A 584 -43.13 -1.35 -22.48
N GLY A 585 -43.07 -0.36 -21.60
CA GLY A 585 -44.24 0.44 -21.22
C GLY A 585 -44.00 1.37 -20.03
N VAL A 586 -45.02 2.12 -19.64
CA VAL A 586 -45.02 2.96 -18.42
C VAL A 586 -45.79 2.23 -17.32
N ASP A 587 -45.22 1.11 -16.86
CA ASP A 587 -45.73 0.36 -15.70
C ASP A 587 -44.76 0.57 -14.52
N ILE A 588 -45.25 1.30 -13.51
CA ILE A 588 -44.47 1.70 -12.34
C ILE A 588 -44.25 0.51 -11.40
N GLU A 589 -45.17 -0.47 -11.35
CA GLU A 589 -45.02 -1.65 -10.49
C GLU A 589 -44.06 -2.67 -11.10
N ALA A 590 -44.14 -2.86 -12.42
CA ALA A 590 -43.16 -3.67 -13.15
C ALA A 590 -41.74 -3.09 -13.06
N GLU A 591 -41.58 -1.77 -13.25
CA GLU A 591 -40.28 -1.09 -13.13
C GLU A 591 -39.73 -1.19 -11.70
N GLN A 592 -40.55 -0.96 -10.65
CA GLN A 592 -40.08 -1.17 -9.28
C GLN A 592 -39.69 -2.64 -9.01
N ARG A 593 -40.40 -3.62 -9.59
CA ARG A 593 -40.05 -5.04 -9.47
C ARG A 593 -38.71 -5.34 -10.16
N PHE A 594 -38.48 -4.76 -11.34
CA PHE A 594 -37.21 -4.86 -12.06
C PHE A 594 -36.06 -4.26 -11.24
N GLN A 595 -36.24 -3.06 -10.65
CA GLN A 595 -35.25 -2.44 -9.77
C GLN A 595 -34.94 -3.29 -8.53
N ARG A 596 -35.95 -3.88 -7.87
CA ARG A 596 -35.78 -4.81 -6.75
C ARG A 596 -34.98 -6.06 -7.15
N CYS A 597 -35.33 -6.69 -8.27
CA CYS A 597 -34.61 -7.86 -8.79
C CYS A 597 -33.16 -7.53 -9.19
N ASN A 598 -32.93 -6.36 -9.80
CA ASN A 598 -31.59 -5.86 -10.15
C ASN A 598 -30.74 -5.61 -8.90
N LEU A 599 -31.30 -5.01 -7.84
CA LEU A 599 -30.59 -4.86 -6.57
C LEU A 599 -30.25 -6.22 -5.94
N CYS A 600 -31.20 -7.17 -5.90
CA CYS A 600 -30.89 -8.54 -5.46
C CYS A 600 -29.75 -9.17 -6.29
N PHE A 601 -29.81 -9.05 -7.62
CA PHE A 601 -28.81 -9.59 -8.53
C PHE A 601 -27.41 -8.98 -8.32
N GLN A 602 -27.32 -7.68 -8.10
CA GLN A 602 -26.05 -7.01 -7.78
C GLN A 602 -25.43 -7.53 -6.47
N GLU A 603 -26.25 -7.81 -5.45
CA GLU A 603 -25.76 -8.42 -4.20
C GLU A 603 -25.39 -9.91 -4.41
N LEU A 604 -26.14 -10.67 -5.23
CA LEU A 604 -25.78 -12.05 -5.61
C LEU A 604 -24.44 -12.12 -6.38
N VAL A 605 -24.13 -11.12 -7.21
CA VAL A 605 -22.84 -11.01 -7.91
C VAL A 605 -21.69 -10.73 -6.92
N LYS A 606 -21.92 -9.92 -5.87
CA LYS A 606 -20.93 -9.75 -4.79
C LYS A 606 -20.71 -11.06 -4.03
N VAL A 607 -21.80 -11.75 -3.63
CA VAL A 607 -21.72 -13.06 -2.98
C VAL A 607 -20.96 -14.07 -3.84
N HIS A 608 -21.18 -14.09 -5.16
CA HIS A 608 -20.43 -14.95 -6.09
C HIS A 608 -18.92 -14.64 -6.11
N SER A 609 -18.53 -13.37 -5.99
CA SER A 609 -17.10 -13.02 -5.90
C SER A 609 -16.43 -13.47 -4.60
N VAL A 610 -17.16 -13.50 -3.48
CA VAL A 610 -16.67 -14.02 -2.19
C VAL A 610 -16.66 -15.56 -2.17
N LEU A 611 -17.65 -16.21 -2.79
CA LEU A 611 -17.77 -17.68 -2.84
C LEU A 611 -16.55 -18.39 -3.44
N PHE A 612 -15.82 -17.75 -4.35
CA PHE A 612 -14.60 -18.33 -4.92
C PHE A 612 -13.51 -18.61 -3.86
N THR A 613 -13.44 -17.83 -2.78
CA THR A 613 -12.51 -18.13 -1.67
C THR A 613 -13.06 -19.23 -0.76
N LEU A 614 -14.37 -19.21 -0.49
CA LEU A 614 -15.05 -20.15 0.41
C LEU A 614 -15.11 -21.58 -0.14
N THR A 615 -15.29 -21.73 -1.46
CA THR A 615 -15.28 -23.04 -2.17
C THR A 615 -13.94 -23.79 -2.08
N ARG A 616 -12.84 -23.10 -1.73
CA ARG A 616 -11.51 -23.69 -1.49
C ARG A 616 -11.33 -24.22 -0.04
N ARG A 617 -12.20 -23.86 0.91
CA ARG A 617 -12.16 -24.43 2.28
C ARG A 617 -12.60 -25.89 2.28
N GLN A 618 -12.01 -26.71 3.15
CA GLN A 618 -12.47 -28.08 3.39
C GLN A 618 -13.62 -28.11 4.41
N GLY A 619 -14.31 -29.24 4.53
CA GLY A 619 -15.39 -29.42 5.51
C GLY A 619 -16.80 -29.18 4.95
N GLU A 620 -17.68 -28.58 5.75
CA GLU A 620 -19.09 -28.32 5.37
C GLU A 620 -19.26 -26.97 4.66
N VAL A 621 -18.59 -25.92 5.15
CA VAL A 621 -18.60 -24.57 4.55
C VAL A 621 -18.23 -24.62 3.07
N GLY A 622 -17.16 -25.36 2.71
CA GLY A 622 -16.77 -25.54 1.31
C GLY A 622 -17.81 -26.26 0.45
N ARG A 623 -18.51 -27.26 1.00
CA ARG A 623 -19.59 -27.97 0.30
C ARG A 623 -20.81 -27.07 0.07
N SER A 624 -21.24 -26.31 1.08
CA SER A 624 -22.31 -25.32 0.93
C SER A 624 -21.94 -24.20 -0.04
N ALA A 625 -20.68 -23.75 -0.03
CA ALA A 625 -20.19 -22.77 -1.00
C ALA A 625 -20.21 -23.32 -2.44
N GLN A 626 -19.84 -24.60 -2.64
CA GLN A 626 -19.89 -25.25 -3.95
C GLN A 626 -21.32 -25.45 -4.43
N GLU A 627 -22.25 -25.86 -3.55
CA GLU A 627 -23.68 -25.93 -3.85
C GLU A 627 -24.23 -24.57 -4.28
N LEU A 628 -23.94 -23.51 -3.52
CA LEU A 628 -24.41 -22.15 -3.84
C LEU A 628 -23.83 -21.63 -5.16
N SER A 629 -22.56 -21.92 -5.45
CA SER A 629 -21.91 -21.53 -6.71
C SER A 629 -22.63 -22.11 -7.93
N LEU A 630 -23.13 -23.35 -7.85
CA LEU A 630 -23.89 -23.98 -8.94
C LEU A 630 -25.25 -23.29 -9.15
N PHE A 631 -26.01 -23.03 -8.07
CA PHE A 631 -27.30 -22.34 -8.17
C PHE A 631 -27.20 -20.92 -8.71
N LEU A 632 -26.12 -20.19 -8.39
CA LEU A 632 -25.85 -18.87 -8.98
C LEU A 632 -25.50 -18.96 -10.46
N GLN A 633 -24.73 -19.97 -10.87
CA GLN A 633 -24.35 -20.18 -12.27
C GLN A 633 -25.57 -20.44 -13.17
N ASP A 634 -26.56 -21.21 -12.70
CA ASP A 634 -27.83 -21.42 -13.42
C ASP A 634 -28.63 -20.12 -13.59
N ILE A 635 -28.72 -19.31 -12.53
CA ILE A 635 -29.45 -18.03 -12.56
C ILE A 635 -28.78 -17.05 -13.53
N PHE A 636 -27.45 -16.93 -13.48
CA PHE A 636 -26.70 -16.04 -14.37
C PHE A 636 -26.82 -16.45 -15.84
N GLN A 637 -26.80 -17.75 -16.14
CA GLN A 637 -27.08 -18.25 -17.50
C GLN A 637 -28.51 -17.91 -17.95
N GLN A 638 -29.51 -18.07 -17.09
CA GLN A 638 -30.90 -17.72 -17.44
C GLN A 638 -31.05 -16.22 -17.75
N SER A 639 -30.51 -15.34 -16.90
CA SER A 639 -30.56 -13.88 -17.09
C SER A 639 -29.73 -13.34 -18.28
N SER A 640 -28.96 -14.21 -18.95
CA SER A 640 -28.19 -13.86 -20.17
C SER A 640 -28.92 -14.20 -21.48
N ARG A 641 -30.18 -14.66 -21.38
CA ARG A 641 -31.09 -14.95 -22.50
C ARG A 641 -32.29 -14.03 -22.48
#